data_AF-A0A955SY90-F1
#
_entry.id   AF-A0A955SY90-F1
#
_cell.length_a   1.000
_cell.length_b   1.000
_cell.length_c   1.000
_cell.angle_alpha   90.00
_cell.angle_beta   90.00
_cell.angle_gamma   90.00
#
_symmetry.space_group_name_H-M   'P 1'
#
loop_
_entity.id
_entity.type
_entity.pdbx_description
1 polymer ?
#
loop_
_entity_poly.entity_id
_entity_poly.type
_entity_poly.pdbx_seq_one_letter_code
_entity_poly.pdbx_strand_id
1 'polypeptide(L)'
;MTRRLTSASFVAIGFLLMANCSMAELPRLDLPEKKIEQVYRNNWVHTLEPCKVPAPSSPESEPEANVEPLRPWKVEVNGHYPGWYPGVDVKHQAAAYLACEKNLPLVLRGWELTKSRYLLEDGSIRPMTFHNNPHNIVPETTVDGSVVYYPLRSTANIDFLLLGDMIFRFSQDREWLAENLPAMRKAAAYLEGWVDDEGLLHSDSYDLDQVYRQIDGVAQAAACHAFRQLALLESVLGNEAEVNRFETVASRLSEGVEKHFWSDELGYYYEHLVYNDIAQSGQLGSVIAVSSKLGPDHDEAKAIDGVVGIGIDGFQVGVGAAGNHEWATDGETSGAWIQIGFGQPIEIGRIILFNRTDPKVTPGERFARGRIEFSDGSDPVEVQFNDLAISRAEVSFTPREVSWIKFTGTEMEGEGGGNAGLAEVIVLPSDEPYRKITHGMADANFALVGYEIANSTHAESVWNYFRSHESAFYSVNNLAAPTWIAEKTETYGPGELNRRAPYKDCVAMARIWRYDAMMRRRMRDGAGLIQTIGFANILHDRPSGGGPGFFAERYDLGRFEPGDEAQATVPKYTGYPSIYNSTIVQQTLLGLNVDVWGTIEIDPCVPSDWYEKGFGEEGCGILLNRDLGFHYFKDRMNGWIEGSPGVQKFRVQIPPNLASHSLQVLRNGKAIKFKRDGRFLAFNLSIDKEERTTFEIVKAE
;
A
#
# COMPACT_ATOMS: atom_id res chain seq x y z
N MET A 1 -24.29 -1.66 -33.34
CA MET A 1 -24.53 -0.21 -33.19
C MET A 1 -23.90 0.21 -31.88
N THR A 2 -22.69 0.73 -31.99
CA THR A 2 -21.82 1.21 -30.92
C THR A 2 -22.38 2.51 -30.34
N ARG A 3 -22.88 2.47 -29.11
CA ARG A 3 -23.18 3.68 -28.35
C ARG A 3 -21.91 4.12 -27.65
N ARG A 4 -21.38 5.26 -28.09
CA ARG A 4 -20.36 6.04 -27.36
C ARG A 4 -20.92 6.34 -25.97
N LEU A 5 -20.26 5.84 -24.94
CA LEU A 5 -20.42 6.32 -23.57
C LEU A 5 -19.29 7.32 -23.33
N THR A 6 -19.65 8.59 -23.17
CA THR A 6 -18.74 9.68 -22.78
C THR A 6 -19.03 10.06 -21.34
N SER A 7 -18.01 10.50 -20.60
CA SER A 7 -18.00 10.88 -19.17
C SER A 7 -19.22 11.68 -18.66
N ALA A 8 -19.84 12.52 -19.50
CA ALA A 8 -21.05 13.27 -19.14
C ALA A 8 -22.33 12.43 -18.98
N SER A 9 -22.34 11.16 -19.41
CA SER A 9 -23.52 10.28 -19.34
C SER A 9 -23.69 9.56 -17.98
N PHE A 10 -22.69 9.58 -17.10
CA PHE A 10 -22.76 8.93 -15.79
C PHE A 10 -23.71 9.62 -14.81
N VAL A 11 -23.82 10.96 -14.86
CA VAL A 11 -24.69 11.71 -13.93
C VAL A 11 -26.18 11.45 -14.22
N ALA A 12 -26.57 11.20 -15.47
CA ALA A 12 -27.95 10.90 -15.83
C ALA A 12 -28.30 9.40 -15.74
N ILE A 13 -27.33 8.50 -15.94
CA ILE A 13 -27.52 7.05 -15.82
C ILE A 13 -27.45 6.60 -14.34
N GLY A 14 -26.72 7.32 -13.49
CA GLY A 14 -26.64 7.07 -12.04
C GLY A 14 -27.99 7.12 -11.32
N PHE A 15 -28.96 7.89 -11.84
CA PHE A 15 -30.32 7.93 -11.29
C PHE A 15 -31.27 6.87 -11.85
N LEU A 16 -31.05 6.35 -13.07
CA LEU A 16 -31.93 5.32 -13.67
C LEU A 16 -31.47 3.88 -13.38
N LEU A 17 -30.18 3.64 -13.07
CA LEU A 17 -29.68 2.31 -12.66
C LEU A 17 -29.91 2.00 -11.16
N MET A 18 -30.27 2.99 -10.34
CA MET A 18 -30.69 2.74 -8.95
C MET A 18 -32.02 1.96 -8.84
N ALA A 19 -32.77 1.83 -9.94
CA ALA A 19 -34.15 1.38 -9.87
C ALA A 19 -34.37 -0.13 -10.12
N ASN A 20 -33.36 -0.96 -10.47
CA ASN A 20 -33.62 -2.39 -10.74
C ASN A 20 -32.41 -3.36 -10.67
N CYS A 21 -31.34 -3.05 -9.94
CA CYS A 21 -30.46 -4.13 -9.47
C CYS A 21 -31.00 -4.63 -8.13
N SER A 22 -31.49 -5.87 -8.05
CA SER A 22 -31.66 -6.50 -6.74
C SER A 22 -30.30 -6.48 -6.05
N MET A 23 -30.22 -5.90 -4.85
CA MET A 23 -28.97 -5.98 -4.08
C MET A 23 -28.58 -7.44 -3.92
N ALA A 24 -27.35 -7.80 -4.27
CA ALA A 24 -26.87 -9.17 -4.13
C ALA A 24 -26.95 -9.58 -2.65
N GLU A 25 -27.38 -10.81 -2.37
CA GLU A 25 -27.32 -11.34 -1.01
C GLU A 25 -25.84 -11.47 -0.58
N LEU A 26 -25.56 -11.14 0.68
CA LEU A 26 -24.23 -11.32 1.28
C LEU A 26 -23.75 -12.77 1.10
N PRO A 27 -22.47 -13.01 0.75
CA PRO A 27 -21.92 -14.36 0.65
C PRO A 27 -22.22 -15.20 1.88
N ARG A 28 -22.64 -16.44 1.64
CA ARG A 28 -22.94 -17.41 2.70
C ARG A 28 -21.75 -18.34 2.85
N LEU A 29 -21.13 -18.27 4.03
CA LEU A 29 -20.03 -19.14 4.41
C LEU A 29 -20.59 -20.42 5.04
N ASP A 30 -19.97 -21.56 4.73
CA ASP A 30 -20.14 -22.80 5.47
C ASP A 30 -18.76 -23.32 5.89
N LEU A 31 -18.38 -23.02 7.12
CA LEU A 31 -17.08 -23.30 7.71
C LEU A 31 -17.24 -24.19 8.95
N PRO A 32 -16.25 -25.04 9.25
CA PRO A 32 -16.19 -25.73 10.54
C PRO A 32 -16.11 -24.78 11.74
N GLU A 33 -15.43 -23.64 11.60
CA GLU A 33 -15.33 -22.61 12.64
C GLU A 33 -16.44 -21.57 12.51
N LYS A 34 -17.56 -21.81 13.19
CA LYS A 34 -18.77 -20.97 13.09
C LYS A 34 -18.58 -19.56 13.63
N LYS A 35 -17.58 -19.30 14.47
CA LYS A 35 -17.29 -17.93 14.93
C LYS A 35 -16.88 -17.02 13.78
N ILE A 36 -16.15 -17.54 12.79
CA ILE A 36 -15.73 -16.77 11.61
C ILE A 36 -16.95 -16.32 10.81
N GLU A 37 -17.93 -17.20 10.60
CA GLU A 37 -19.18 -16.87 9.91
C GLU A 37 -19.95 -15.75 10.64
N GLN A 38 -20.02 -15.86 11.97
CA GLN A 38 -20.68 -14.86 12.81
C GLN A 38 -20.00 -13.49 12.68
N VAL A 39 -18.69 -13.42 12.84
CA VAL A 39 -17.93 -12.15 12.76
C VAL A 39 -18.01 -11.56 11.35
N TYR A 40 -17.86 -12.38 10.30
CA TYR A 40 -17.99 -11.96 8.91
C TYR A 40 -19.35 -11.28 8.64
N ARG A 41 -20.45 -11.91 9.09
CA ARG A 41 -21.81 -11.35 8.94
C ARG A 41 -22.00 -10.09 9.79
N ASN A 42 -21.54 -10.10 11.03
CA ASN A 42 -21.70 -8.96 11.94
C ASN A 42 -20.93 -7.72 11.45
N ASN A 43 -19.70 -7.90 10.98
CA ASN A 43 -18.89 -6.86 10.35
C ASN A 43 -19.66 -6.16 9.22
N TRP A 44 -20.32 -6.96 8.38
CA TRP A 44 -21.15 -6.44 7.31
C TRP A 44 -22.33 -5.63 7.84
N VAL A 45 -23.21 -6.27 8.60
CA VAL A 45 -24.50 -5.72 9.04
C VAL A 45 -24.33 -4.51 9.95
N HIS A 46 -23.35 -4.53 10.85
CA HIS A 46 -23.21 -3.49 11.88
C HIS A 46 -22.27 -2.36 11.48
N THR A 47 -21.34 -2.58 10.54
CA THR A 47 -20.30 -1.58 10.23
C THR A 47 -20.25 -1.19 8.75
N LEU A 48 -20.10 -2.15 7.83
CA LEU A 48 -19.89 -1.84 6.41
C LEU A 48 -21.16 -1.40 5.70
N GLU A 49 -22.27 -2.11 5.89
CA GLU A 49 -23.55 -1.77 5.26
C GLU A 49 -24.05 -0.37 5.64
N PRO A 50 -24.05 0.03 6.93
CA PRO A 50 -24.43 1.38 7.33
C PRO A 50 -23.55 2.48 6.74
N CYS A 51 -22.35 2.15 6.25
CA CYS A 51 -21.36 3.11 5.77
C CYS A 51 -21.41 3.41 4.26
N LYS A 52 -22.19 2.67 3.48
CA LYS A 52 -22.29 2.86 2.01
C LYS A 52 -22.76 4.25 1.58
N VAL A 53 -23.45 5.00 2.45
CA VAL A 53 -23.99 6.33 2.15
C VAL A 53 -23.30 7.37 3.03
N PRO A 54 -22.73 8.46 2.46
CA PRO A 54 -22.15 9.53 3.25
C PRO A 54 -23.19 10.21 4.15
N ALA A 55 -22.79 10.60 5.37
CA ALA A 55 -23.62 11.44 6.24
C ALA A 55 -23.76 12.87 5.66
N PRO A 56 -24.90 13.56 5.86
CA PRO A 56 -24.99 15.00 5.61
C PRO A 56 -23.95 15.76 6.45
N SER A 57 -23.39 16.83 5.90
CA SER A 57 -22.22 17.55 6.45
C SER A 57 -22.47 18.31 7.76
N SER A 58 -23.72 18.47 8.19
CA SER A 58 -24.13 18.98 9.51
C SER A 58 -25.63 18.67 9.74
N PRO A 59 -26.09 18.45 10.99
CA PRO A 59 -27.52 18.34 11.31
C PRO A 59 -28.34 19.61 10.96
N GLU A 60 -27.69 20.76 10.79
CA GLU A 60 -28.34 22.06 10.50
C GLU A 60 -28.24 22.48 9.03
N SER A 61 -27.46 21.76 8.22
CA SER A 61 -27.43 21.95 6.77
C SER A 61 -28.03 20.72 6.12
N GLU A 62 -29.31 20.77 5.74
CA GLU A 62 -29.72 19.94 4.60
C GLU A 62 -28.71 20.24 3.49
N PRO A 63 -28.03 19.23 2.93
CA PRO A 63 -27.25 19.48 1.73
C PRO A 63 -28.23 20.07 0.72
N GLU A 64 -27.93 21.25 0.18
CA GLU A 64 -28.61 21.67 -1.05
C GLU A 64 -28.59 20.46 -1.97
N ALA A 65 -29.75 20.07 -2.52
CA ALA A 65 -29.97 18.80 -3.21
C ALA A 65 -29.04 18.54 -4.44
N ASN A 66 -28.08 19.44 -4.70
CA ASN A 66 -27.16 19.47 -5.83
C ASN A 66 -25.66 19.56 -5.45
N VAL A 67 -25.25 19.46 -4.18
CA VAL A 67 -23.81 19.41 -3.83
C VAL A 67 -23.39 17.95 -3.65
N GLU A 68 -22.56 17.44 -4.58
CA GLU A 68 -21.99 16.10 -4.45
C GLU A 68 -21.15 15.97 -3.15
N PRO A 69 -21.33 14.88 -2.38
CA PRO A 69 -20.50 14.62 -1.20
C PRO A 69 -19.02 14.47 -1.57
N LEU A 70 -18.14 15.11 -0.79
CA LEU A 70 -16.69 15.07 -0.95
C LEU A 70 -16.04 13.78 -0.40
N ARG A 71 -16.83 12.75 -0.08
CA ARG A 71 -16.40 11.37 0.18
C ARG A 71 -17.40 10.38 -0.43
N PRO A 72 -16.96 9.19 -0.88
CA PRO A 72 -17.84 8.26 -1.59
C PRO A 72 -18.75 7.47 -0.62
N TRP A 73 -18.31 7.30 0.63
CA TRP A 73 -18.97 6.57 1.71
C TRP A 73 -18.53 7.13 3.08
N LYS A 74 -19.19 6.70 4.17
CA LYS A 74 -18.70 6.95 5.53
C LYS A 74 -17.54 6.01 5.85
N VAL A 75 -16.59 6.52 6.62
CA VAL A 75 -15.49 5.72 7.17
C VAL A 75 -15.82 5.17 8.56
N GLU A 76 -16.88 5.69 9.19
CA GLU A 76 -17.40 5.29 10.51
C GLU A 76 -18.94 5.34 10.51
N VAL A 77 -19.60 4.44 11.25
CA VAL A 77 -21.07 4.24 11.19
C VAL A 77 -21.90 5.50 11.46
N ASN A 78 -21.52 6.32 12.44
CA ASN A 78 -22.23 7.55 12.76
C ASN A 78 -21.84 8.73 11.84
N GLY A 79 -20.78 8.59 11.06
CA GLY A 79 -20.24 9.62 10.18
C GLY A 79 -19.50 10.74 10.91
N HIS A 80 -19.16 10.56 12.19
CA HIS A 80 -18.52 11.59 13.02
C HIS A 80 -17.03 11.72 12.77
N TYR A 81 -16.38 10.65 12.28
CA TYR A 81 -14.95 10.70 12.02
C TYR A 81 -14.65 11.73 10.92
N PRO A 82 -13.86 12.77 11.24
CA PRO A 82 -13.69 13.91 10.36
C PRO A 82 -12.63 13.68 9.29
N GLY A 83 -11.71 12.75 9.52
CA GLY A 83 -10.67 12.36 8.57
C GLY A 83 -11.22 11.48 7.44
N TRP A 84 -10.58 11.55 6.28
CA TRP A 84 -10.76 10.59 5.20
C TRP A 84 -9.49 10.52 4.37
N TYR A 85 -9.06 9.30 4.03
CA TYR A 85 -7.83 8.98 3.32
C TYR A 85 -8.17 8.44 1.92
N PRO A 86 -8.16 9.28 0.87
CA PRO A 86 -8.65 8.92 -0.47
C PRO A 86 -8.02 7.68 -1.10
N GLY A 87 -6.72 7.44 -0.90
CA GLY A 87 -6.12 6.17 -1.36
C GLY A 87 -6.45 5.00 -0.44
N VAL A 88 -6.20 5.19 0.86
CA VAL A 88 -6.14 4.13 1.88
C VAL A 88 -7.52 3.60 2.26
N ASP A 89 -8.41 4.49 2.72
CA ASP A 89 -9.78 4.12 3.09
C ASP A 89 -10.52 3.52 1.90
N VAL A 90 -10.29 4.11 0.71
CA VAL A 90 -11.00 3.71 -0.49
C VAL A 90 -10.62 2.29 -0.90
N LYS A 91 -9.33 1.96 -0.94
CA LYS A 91 -8.84 0.61 -1.25
C LYS A 91 -9.44 -0.44 -0.32
N HIS A 92 -9.35 -0.23 1.00
CA HIS A 92 -9.81 -1.23 1.95
C HIS A 92 -11.32 -1.44 1.87
N GLN A 93 -12.12 -0.37 1.87
CA GLN A 93 -13.58 -0.50 1.82
C GLN A 93 -14.08 -1.02 0.48
N ALA A 94 -13.44 -0.63 -0.63
CA ALA A 94 -13.76 -1.15 -1.96
C ALA A 94 -13.63 -2.68 -2.02
N ALA A 95 -12.56 -3.25 -1.44
CA ALA A 95 -12.37 -4.70 -1.43
C ALA A 95 -13.56 -5.42 -0.78
N ALA A 96 -14.06 -4.90 0.33
CA ALA A 96 -15.22 -5.46 1.01
C ALA A 96 -16.53 -5.25 0.25
N TYR A 97 -16.75 -4.08 -0.34
CA TYR A 97 -17.98 -3.80 -1.10
C TYR A 97 -18.07 -4.62 -2.40
N LEU A 98 -16.94 -4.93 -3.04
CA LEU A 98 -16.88 -5.85 -4.17
C LEU A 98 -17.14 -7.30 -3.71
N ALA A 99 -16.42 -7.74 -2.68
CA ALA A 99 -16.50 -9.10 -2.15
C ALA A 99 -17.90 -9.48 -1.63
N CYS A 100 -18.56 -8.57 -0.93
CA CYS A 100 -19.79 -8.84 -0.19
C CYS A 100 -21.07 -8.49 -0.95
N GLU A 101 -21.03 -7.53 -1.87
CA GLU A 101 -22.24 -7.03 -2.54
C GLU A 101 -22.07 -6.73 -4.02
N LYS A 102 -20.88 -6.95 -4.58
CA LYS A 102 -20.57 -6.65 -5.97
C LYS A 102 -20.88 -5.19 -6.34
N ASN A 103 -20.72 -4.26 -5.39
CA ASN A 103 -21.13 -2.87 -5.53
C ASN A 103 -20.08 -2.05 -6.30
N LEU A 104 -19.85 -2.41 -7.56
CA LEU A 104 -18.95 -1.69 -8.46
C LEU A 104 -19.33 -0.22 -8.64
N PRO A 105 -20.62 0.19 -8.74
CA PRO A 105 -20.97 1.61 -8.87
C PRO A 105 -20.48 2.46 -7.69
N LEU A 106 -20.60 1.96 -6.44
CA LEU A 106 -20.07 2.66 -5.27
C LEU A 106 -18.54 2.76 -5.34
N VAL A 107 -17.86 1.67 -5.70
CA VAL A 107 -16.40 1.65 -5.81
C VAL A 107 -15.88 2.59 -6.91
N LEU A 108 -16.54 2.62 -8.08
CA LEU A 108 -16.20 3.56 -9.15
C LEU A 108 -16.40 5.01 -8.72
N ARG A 109 -17.40 5.30 -7.87
CA ARG A 109 -17.52 6.64 -7.26
C ARG A 109 -16.29 6.98 -6.42
N GLY A 110 -15.79 6.04 -5.61
CA GLY A 110 -14.58 6.24 -4.82
C GLY A 110 -13.33 6.43 -5.67
N TRP A 111 -13.20 5.64 -6.74
CA TRP A 111 -12.16 5.79 -7.75
C TRP A 111 -12.19 7.16 -8.42
N GLU A 112 -13.34 7.56 -8.97
CA GLU A 112 -13.48 8.82 -9.71
C GLU A 112 -13.25 10.03 -8.80
N LEU A 113 -13.72 9.97 -7.55
CA LEU A 113 -13.47 11.04 -6.59
C LEU A 113 -11.98 11.15 -6.26
N THR A 114 -11.30 10.03 -6.02
CA THR A 114 -9.85 9.99 -5.76
C THR A 114 -9.07 10.53 -6.96
N LYS A 115 -9.35 10.02 -8.16
CA LYS A 115 -8.71 10.44 -9.42
C LYS A 115 -8.96 11.90 -9.77
N SER A 116 -10.19 12.41 -9.63
CA SER A 116 -10.54 13.75 -10.12
C SER A 116 -10.30 14.88 -9.12
N ARG A 117 -10.23 14.59 -7.82
CA ARG A 117 -10.09 15.61 -6.77
C ARG A 117 -8.80 15.49 -5.95
N TYR A 118 -8.19 14.31 -5.91
CA TYR A 118 -7.12 13.99 -4.97
C TYR A 118 -5.84 13.48 -5.63
N LEU A 119 -5.86 13.09 -6.89
CA LEU A 119 -4.65 12.96 -7.71
C LEU A 119 -4.22 14.34 -8.20
N LEU A 120 -2.99 14.72 -7.87
CA LEU A 120 -2.47 16.05 -8.09
C LEU A 120 -1.65 16.15 -9.38
N GLU A 121 -1.16 17.33 -9.70
CA GLU A 121 -0.46 17.59 -10.97
C GLU A 121 0.88 16.86 -11.07
N ASP A 122 1.56 16.64 -9.96
CA ASP A 122 2.81 15.87 -9.83
C ASP A 122 2.61 14.35 -9.79
N GLY A 123 1.36 13.89 -9.64
CA GLY A 123 1.02 12.48 -9.50
C GLY A 123 0.88 11.99 -8.06
N SER A 124 1.13 12.82 -7.05
CA SER A 124 0.83 12.46 -5.66
C SER A 124 -0.68 12.27 -5.46
N ILE A 125 -1.04 11.33 -4.60
CA ILE A 125 -2.41 11.20 -4.08
C ILE A 125 -2.46 11.90 -2.74
N ARG A 126 -3.49 12.74 -2.54
CA ARG A 126 -3.73 13.38 -1.26
C ARG A 126 -3.85 12.34 -0.15
N PRO A 127 -2.95 12.36 0.86
CA PRO A 127 -2.93 11.31 1.86
C PRO A 127 -4.16 11.41 2.77
N MET A 128 -4.63 12.62 3.08
CA MET A 128 -5.74 12.84 4.00
C MET A 128 -6.54 14.12 3.70
N THR A 129 -7.80 14.12 4.10
CA THR A 129 -8.70 15.27 4.13
C THR A 129 -9.42 15.32 5.49
N PHE A 130 -9.80 16.51 5.96
CA PHE A 130 -10.53 16.70 7.22
C PHE A 130 -11.79 17.53 7.01
N HIS A 131 -12.92 17.10 7.58
CA HIS A 131 -14.22 17.77 7.48
C HIS A 131 -14.61 18.14 6.04
N ASN A 132 -14.26 17.28 5.08
CA ASN A 132 -14.47 17.49 3.66
C ASN A 132 -13.64 18.64 3.03
N ASN A 133 -12.65 19.18 3.73
CA ASN A 133 -11.70 20.13 3.17
C ASN A 133 -10.35 19.45 2.89
N PRO A 134 -9.63 19.87 1.83
CA PRO A 134 -8.20 19.63 1.72
C PRO A 134 -7.54 20.01 3.05
N HIS A 135 -7.03 19.03 3.78
CA HIS A 135 -6.25 19.35 4.96
C HIS A 135 -4.81 19.53 4.53
N ASN A 136 -4.16 20.50 5.14
CA ASN A 136 -2.72 20.68 5.03
C ASN A 136 -2.04 19.40 5.52
N ILE A 137 -0.98 18.96 4.83
CA ILE A 137 -0.13 17.93 5.40
C ILE A 137 0.47 18.55 6.65
N VAL A 138 0.19 17.93 7.80
CA VAL A 138 0.71 18.39 9.09
C VAL A 138 1.97 17.58 9.34
N PRO A 139 3.15 18.22 9.39
CA PRO A 139 4.34 17.55 9.82
C PRO A 139 4.11 17.01 11.22
N GLU A 140 4.42 15.74 11.39
CA GLU A 140 4.41 15.09 12.69
C GLU A 140 5.75 15.31 13.36
N THR A 141 5.78 15.22 14.69
CA THR A 141 7.03 15.35 15.44
C THR A 141 7.24 14.09 16.23
N THR A 142 8.45 13.55 16.19
CA THR A 142 8.88 12.42 17.00
C THR A 142 9.12 12.86 18.45
N VAL A 143 9.25 11.91 19.36
CA VAL A 143 9.55 12.19 20.78
C VAL A 143 10.86 12.97 20.91
N ASP A 144 11.90 12.64 20.13
CA ASP A 144 13.19 13.35 20.15
C ASP A 144 13.17 14.74 19.51
N GLY A 145 12.10 15.09 18.78
CA GLY A 145 11.94 16.39 18.13
C GLY A 145 12.28 16.44 16.65
N SER A 146 12.66 15.32 16.05
CA SER A 146 12.70 15.16 14.61
C SER A 146 11.31 15.38 14.00
N VAL A 147 11.28 15.98 12.81
CA VAL A 147 10.03 16.27 12.10
C VAL A 147 9.85 15.27 10.98
N VAL A 148 8.70 14.60 10.96
CA VAL A 148 8.28 13.70 9.89
C VAL A 148 7.24 14.43 9.06
N TYR A 149 7.67 14.94 7.92
CA TYR A 149 6.83 15.80 7.09
C TYR A 149 5.69 15.04 6.39
N TYR A 150 5.88 13.74 6.11
CA TYR A 150 5.04 13.01 5.15
C TYR A 150 4.69 11.56 5.54
N PRO A 151 4.10 11.31 6.73
CA PRO A 151 3.97 9.96 7.27
C PRO A 151 3.13 8.99 6.40
N LEU A 152 2.29 9.44 5.47
CA LEU A 152 1.45 8.55 4.64
C LEU A 152 1.59 8.77 3.13
N ARG A 153 2.67 9.44 2.67
CA ARG A 153 2.79 9.84 1.25
C ARG A 153 2.77 8.65 0.29
N SER A 154 3.58 7.64 0.56
CA SER A 154 3.70 6.46 -0.31
C SER A 154 2.46 5.58 -0.21
N THR A 155 1.88 5.50 1.00
CA THR A 155 0.70 4.69 1.29
C THR A 155 -0.45 5.04 0.35
N ALA A 156 -0.75 6.32 0.17
CA ALA A 156 -1.87 6.76 -0.66
C ALA A 156 -1.67 6.40 -2.15
N ASN A 157 -0.47 6.58 -2.69
CA ASN A 157 -0.14 6.23 -4.07
C ASN A 157 -0.15 4.71 -4.30
N ILE A 158 0.51 3.93 -3.43
CA ILE A 158 0.50 2.46 -3.49
C ILE A 158 -0.95 1.96 -3.50
N ASP A 159 -1.78 2.48 -2.59
CA ASP A 159 -3.15 2.02 -2.42
C ASP A 159 -4.07 2.41 -3.57
N PHE A 160 -3.82 3.55 -4.20
CA PHE A 160 -4.52 3.94 -5.44
C PHE A 160 -4.20 2.98 -6.60
N LEU A 161 -2.95 2.54 -6.75
CA LEU A 161 -2.58 1.55 -7.77
C LEU A 161 -3.27 0.21 -7.50
N LEU A 162 -3.27 -0.26 -6.25
CA LEU A 162 -3.92 -1.51 -5.86
C LEU A 162 -5.45 -1.46 -5.97
N LEU A 163 -6.06 -0.28 -5.74
CA LEU A 163 -7.48 -0.06 -5.99
C LEU A 163 -7.81 -0.22 -7.48
N GLY A 164 -7.01 0.36 -8.37
CA GLY A 164 -7.20 0.26 -9.82
C GLY A 164 -7.08 -1.19 -10.33
N ASP A 165 -6.08 -1.92 -9.85
CA ASP A 165 -5.92 -3.36 -10.08
C ASP A 165 -7.17 -4.15 -9.65
N MET A 166 -7.63 -3.93 -8.43
CA MET A 166 -8.80 -4.63 -7.90
C MET A 166 -10.08 -4.33 -8.70
N ILE A 167 -10.30 -3.08 -9.09
CA ILE A 167 -11.45 -2.69 -9.95
C ILE A 167 -11.38 -3.42 -11.29
N PHE A 168 -10.20 -3.42 -11.92
CA PHE A 168 -10.03 -4.10 -13.20
C PHE A 168 -10.21 -5.61 -13.07
N ARG A 169 -9.57 -6.27 -12.10
CA ARG A 169 -9.70 -7.72 -11.89
C ARG A 169 -11.15 -8.13 -11.63
N PHE A 170 -11.93 -7.32 -10.91
CA PHE A 170 -13.35 -7.57 -10.68
C PHE A 170 -14.23 -7.33 -11.93
N SER A 171 -14.01 -6.22 -12.63
CA SER A 171 -14.86 -5.79 -13.77
C SER A 171 -14.51 -6.48 -15.09
N GLN A 172 -13.23 -6.80 -15.28
CA GLN A 172 -12.61 -7.22 -16.54
C GLN A 172 -12.85 -6.23 -17.70
N ASP A 173 -13.11 -4.96 -17.37
CA ASP A 173 -13.43 -3.91 -18.34
C ASP A 173 -12.15 -3.29 -18.91
N ARG A 174 -11.80 -3.71 -20.13
CA ARG A 174 -10.61 -3.23 -20.86
C ARG A 174 -10.75 -1.78 -21.32
N GLU A 175 -11.96 -1.30 -21.57
CA GLU A 175 -12.19 0.09 -21.97
C GLU A 175 -11.96 1.00 -20.77
N TRP A 176 -12.53 0.64 -19.61
CA TRP A 176 -12.25 1.32 -18.34
C TRP A 176 -10.75 1.31 -18.02
N LEU A 177 -10.07 0.19 -18.20
CA LEU A 177 -8.63 0.11 -17.95
C LEU A 177 -7.85 1.07 -18.84
N ALA A 178 -8.14 1.09 -20.14
CA ALA A 178 -7.48 1.98 -21.09
C ALA A 178 -7.70 3.46 -20.76
N GLU A 179 -8.89 3.83 -20.28
CA GLU A 179 -9.21 5.18 -19.84
C GLU A 179 -8.45 5.59 -18.56
N ASN A 180 -8.20 4.64 -17.66
CA ASN A 180 -7.73 4.93 -16.30
C ASN A 180 -6.24 4.66 -16.05
N LEU A 181 -5.59 3.88 -16.91
CA LEU A 181 -4.13 3.66 -16.84
C LEU A 181 -3.31 4.96 -16.84
N PRO A 182 -3.62 6.02 -17.61
CA PRO A 182 -2.87 7.27 -17.54
C PRO A 182 -2.80 7.86 -16.12
N ALA A 183 -3.88 7.76 -15.33
CA ALA A 183 -3.89 8.22 -13.94
C ALA A 183 -3.03 7.32 -13.05
N MET A 184 -3.07 6.00 -13.25
CA MET A 184 -2.23 5.04 -12.52
C MET A 184 -0.75 5.23 -12.82
N ARG A 185 -0.37 5.39 -14.10
CA ARG A 185 1.01 5.70 -14.52
C ARG A 185 1.53 6.97 -13.87
N LYS A 186 0.68 8.00 -13.78
CA LYS A 186 1.02 9.25 -13.11
C LYS A 186 1.32 9.05 -11.63
N ALA A 187 0.45 8.32 -10.93
CA ALA A 187 0.66 7.97 -9.52
C ALA A 187 1.90 7.08 -9.29
N ALA A 188 2.18 6.18 -10.24
CA ALA A 188 3.36 5.32 -10.23
C ALA A 188 4.66 6.10 -10.48
N ALA A 189 4.65 7.08 -11.39
CA ALA A 189 5.81 7.93 -11.68
C ALA A 189 6.19 8.81 -10.47
N TYR A 190 5.20 9.31 -9.73
CA TYR A 190 5.45 9.98 -8.45
C TYR A 190 6.13 9.03 -7.46
N LEU A 191 5.58 7.82 -7.27
CA LEU A 191 6.14 6.83 -6.35
C LEU A 191 7.57 6.40 -6.74
N GLU A 192 7.83 6.21 -8.04
CA GLU A 192 9.15 5.88 -8.60
C GLU A 192 10.20 6.94 -8.27
N GLY A 193 9.81 8.22 -8.25
CA GLY A 193 10.70 9.33 -7.87
C GLY A 193 11.27 9.21 -6.46
N TRP A 194 10.58 8.49 -5.56
CA TRP A 194 11.01 8.25 -4.18
C TRP A 194 11.83 6.96 -4.00
N VAL A 195 12.09 6.22 -5.08
CA VAL A 195 12.91 4.99 -5.06
C VAL A 195 14.35 5.34 -5.41
N ASP A 196 15.27 5.21 -4.45
CA ASP A 196 16.69 5.53 -4.63
C ASP A 196 17.41 4.60 -5.65
N ASP A 197 18.67 4.90 -5.99
CA ASP A 197 19.41 4.09 -6.97
C ASP A 197 19.78 2.71 -6.42
N GLU A 198 19.75 2.56 -5.10
CA GLU A 198 19.89 1.32 -4.35
C GLU A 198 18.59 0.51 -4.28
N GLY A 199 17.52 1.02 -4.90
CA GLY A 199 16.22 0.36 -4.97
C GLY A 199 15.42 0.47 -3.69
N LEU A 200 15.65 1.48 -2.85
CA LEU A 200 14.97 1.69 -1.58
C LEU A 200 13.93 2.81 -1.66
N LEU A 201 12.73 2.57 -1.15
CA LEU A 201 11.62 3.53 -1.16
C LEU A 201 11.63 4.39 0.10
N HIS A 202 11.70 5.71 -0.07
CA HIS A 202 11.49 6.68 1.01
C HIS A 202 10.00 6.87 1.31
N SER A 203 9.50 6.15 2.33
CA SER A 203 8.06 6.09 2.64
C SER A 203 7.63 6.83 3.91
N ASP A 204 8.52 6.93 4.91
CA ASP A 204 8.28 7.43 6.28
C ASP A 204 7.29 6.60 7.13
N SER A 205 6.31 5.90 6.55
CA SER A 205 5.66 4.69 7.10
C SER A 205 4.72 4.05 6.05
N TYR A 206 4.20 2.84 6.31
CA TYR A 206 3.05 2.28 5.60
C TYR A 206 2.06 1.61 6.55
N ASP A 207 0.77 1.96 6.42
CA ASP A 207 -0.34 1.49 7.27
C ASP A 207 -0.27 1.83 8.78
N LEU A 208 0.79 2.52 9.20
CA LEU A 208 1.06 2.98 10.56
C LEU A 208 0.86 4.50 10.67
N ASP A 209 0.29 4.95 11.80
CA ASP A 209 0.01 6.36 12.08
C ASP A 209 1.08 7.03 12.97
N GLN A 210 1.70 6.29 13.89
CA GLN A 210 2.49 6.81 15.02
C GLN A 210 3.89 6.18 15.16
N VAL A 211 4.20 5.19 14.33
CA VAL A 211 5.54 4.60 14.23
C VAL A 211 6.11 4.99 12.87
N TYR A 212 7.24 5.67 12.87
CA TYR A 212 7.87 6.20 11.68
C TYR A 212 9.11 5.40 11.30
N ARG A 213 9.16 5.04 10.03
CA ARG A 213 10.18 4.22 9.40
C ARG A 213 10.56 4.87 8.08
N GLN A 214 11.69 5.59 8.07
CA GLN A 214 12.11 6.40 6.91
C GLN A 214 12.10 5.61 5.59
N ILE A 215 12.74 4.44 5.60
CA ILE A 215 12.68 3.45 4.52
C ILE A 215 12.05 2.18 5.09
N ASP A 216 10.72 2.05 4.99
CA ASP A 216 9.92 1.01 5.63
C ASP A 216 9.89 -0.28 4.80
N GLY A 217 10.27 -1.42 5.39
CA GLY A 217 10.24 -2.71 4.70
C GLY A 217 8.83 -3.16 4.28
N VAL A 218 7.78 -2.73 4.99
CA VAL A 218 6.38 -3.00 4.59
C VAL A 218 6.01 -2.16 3.36
N ALA A 219 6.36 -0.87 3.35
CA ALA A 219 6.13 0.02 2.22
C ALA A 219 6.87 -0.48 0.97
N GLN A 220 8.11 -0.90 1.14
CA GLN A 220 8.95 -1.51 0.11
C GLN A 220 8.27 -2.73 -0.52
N ALA A 221 7.77 -3.65 0.31
CA ALA A 221 7.08 -4.85 -0.15
C ALA A 221 5.79 -4.51 -0.92
N ALA A 222 4.98 -3.60 -0.38
CA ALA A 222 3.71 -3.20 -0.97
C ALA A 222 3.91 -2.44 -2.31
N ALA A 223 4.93 -1.58 -2.39
CA ALA A 223 5.29 -0.88 -3.63
C ALA A 223 5.77 -1.85 -4.72
N CYS A 224 6.65 -2.81 -4.37
CA CYS A 224 7.09 -3.84 -5.33
C CYS A 224 5.89 -4.62 -5.88
N HIS A 225 4.95 -5.02 -5.01
CA HIS A 225 3.71 -5.67 -5.43
C HIS A 225 2.85 -4.77 -6.33
N ALA A 226 2.67 -3.49 -5.99
CA ALA A 226 1.88 -2.55 -6.77
C ALA A 226 2.45 -2.33 -8.18
N PHE A 227 3.78 -2.20 -8.33
CA PHE A 227 4.43 -2.10 -9.64
C PHE A 227 4.27 -3.38 -10.47
N ARG A 228 4.35 -4.57 -9.86
CA ARG A 228 4.05 -5.85 -10.56
C ARG A 228 2.60 -5.92 -11.01
N GLN A 229 1.64 -5.49 -10.19
CA GLN A 229 0.23 -5.43 -10.61
C GLN A 229 0.04 -4.45 -11.77
N LEU A 230 0.68 -3.29 -11.72
CA LEU A 230 0.60 -2.32 -12.81
C LEU A 230 1.20 -2.88 -14.12
N ALA A 231 2.34 -3.58 -14.06
CA ALA A 231 2.90 -4.27 -15.22
C ALA A 231 1.94 -5.31 -15.81
N LEU A 232 1.23 -6.07 -14.96
CA LEU A 232 0.20 -7.02 -15.39
C LEU A 232 -0.96 -6.31 -16.09
N LEU A 233 -1.43 -5.17 -15.56
CA LEU A 233 -2.47 -4.35 -16.19
C LEU A 233 -2.03 -3.79 -17.55
N GLU A 234 -0.78 -3.33 -17.67
CA GLU A 234 -0.21 -2.86 -18.94
C GLU A 234 -0.13 -3.98 -19.97
N SER A 235 0.18 -5.20 -19.54
CA SER A 235 0.21 -6.40 -20.38
C SER A 235 -1.16 -6.71 -20.99
N VAL A 236 -2.25 -6.48 -20.25
CA VAL A 236 -3.63 -6.68 -20.75
C VAL A 236 -3.90 -5.89 -22.03
N LEU A 237 -3.35 -4.67 -22.12
CA LEU A 237 -3.50 -3.78 -23.27
C LEU A 237 -2.36 -3.88 -24.28
N GLY A 238 -1.33 -4.69 -24.02
CA GLY A 238 -0.18 -4.87 -24.90
C GLY A 238 0.83 -3.72 -24.88
N ASN A 239 0.92 -2.98 -23.77
CA ASN A 239 1.83 -1.85 -23.63
C ASN A 239 3.23 -2.30 -23.18
N GLU A 240 3.94 -3.05 -24.04
CA GLU A 240 5.20 -3.74 -23.69
C GLU A 240 6.29 -2.82 -23.10
N ALA A 241 6.39 -1.55 -23.53
CA ALA A 241 7.34 -0.60 -22.97
C ALA A 241 7.06 -0.29 -21.49
N GLU A 242 5.79 -0.09 -21.13
CA GLU A 242 5.38 0.16 -19.75
C GLU A 242 5.48 -1.10 -18.89
N VAL A 243 5.19 -2.28 -19.47
CA VAL A 243 5.45 -3.58 -18.80
C VAL A 243 6.92 -3.66 -18.39
N ASN A 244 7.84 -3.45 -19.33
CA ASN A 244 9.27 -3.52 -19.06
C ASN A 244 9.72 -2.48 -18.02
N ARG A 245 9.19 -1.25 -18.10
CA ARG A 245 9.48 -0.19 -17.11
C ARG A 245 9.07 -0.62 -15.70
N PHE A 246 7.81 -1.00 -15.51
CA PHE A 246 7.30 -1.31 -14.17
C PHE A 246 7.89 -2.61 -13.59
N GLU A 247 8.17 -3.61 -14.42
CA GLU A 247 8.93 -4.79 -13.98
C GLU A 247 10.37 -4.44 -13.59
N THR A 248 11.01 -3.49 -14.28
CA THR A 248 12.35 -3.00 -13.91
C THR A 248 12.32 -2.29 -12.56
N VAL A 249 11.33 -1.43 -12.31
CA VAL A 249 11.16 -0.75 -11.02
C VAL A 249 10.89 -1.76 -9.90
N ALA A 250 9.98 -2.72 -10.13
CA ALA A 250 9.70 -3.78 -9.17
C ALA A 250 10.92 -4.65 -8.87
N SER A 251 11.74 -4.94 -9.88
CA SER A 251 12.98 -5.70 -9.73
C SER A 251 14.01 -4.92 -8.89
N ARG A 252 14.21 -3.63 -9.18
CA ARG A 252 15.06 -2.75 -8.36
C ARG A 252 14.63 -2.73 -6.90
N LEU A 253 13.33 -2.57 -6.63
CA LEU A 253 12.77 -2.61 -5.27
C LEU A 253 13.05 -3.94 -4.57
N SER A 254 12.89 -5.06 -5.29
CA SER A 254 13.14 -6.40 -4.76
C SER A 254 14.64 -6.66 -4.51
N GLU A 255 15.51 -6.18 -5.41
CA GLU A 255 16.97 -6.28 -5.25
C GLU A 255 17.47 -5.43 -4.08
N GLY A 256 16.90 -4.24 -3.87
CA GLY A 256 17.19 -3.39 -2.71
C GLY A 256 16.85 -4.07 -1.38
N VAL A 257 15.74 -4.83 -1.32
CA VAL A 257 15.41 -5.67 -0.16
C VAL A 257 16.51 -6.70 0.12
N GLU A 258 16.89 -7.46 -0.91
CA GLU A 258 17.87 -8.54 -0.75
C GLU A 258 19.25 -7.99 -0.38
N LYS A 259 19.63 -6.82 -0.91
CA LYS A 259 20.92 -6.17 -0.63
C LYS A 259 20.98 -5.55 0.77
N HIS A 260 19.93 -4.86 1.19
CA HIS A 260 20.01 -3.94 2.35
C HIS A 260 19.23 -4.41 3.57
N PHE A 261 18.08 -5.08 3.38
CA PHE A 261 17.23 -5.52 4.47
C PHE A 261 17.59 -6.91 5.00
N TRP A 262 18.10 -7.81 4.16
CA TRP A 262 18.42 -9.17 4.62
C TRP A 262 19.61 -9.20 5.59
N SER A 263 19.56 -10.10 6.58
CA SER A 263 20.66 -10.40 7.48
C SER A 263 20.86 -11.90 7.62
N ASP A 264 22.01 -12.40 7.16
CA ASP A 264 22.42 -13.80 7.34
C ASP A 264 22.60 -14.17 8.81
N GLU A 265 23.01 -13.21 9.66
CA GLU A 265 23.19 -13.42 11.10
C GLU A 265 21.86 -13.62 11.82
N LEU A 266 20.87 -12.79 11.50
CA LEU A 266 19.54 -12.85 12.12
C LEU A 266 18.67 -13.94 11.51
N GLY A 267 18.88 -14.28 10.23
CA GLY A 267 18.04 -15.20 9.47
C GLY A 267 16.68 -14.60 9.09
N TYR A 268 16.54 -13.28 9.18
CA TYR A 268 15.35 -12.51 8.83
C TYR A 268 15.75 -11.08 8.38
N TYR A 269 14.79 -10.31 7.89
CA TYR A 269 14.98 -8.95 7.40
C TYR A 269 14.91 -7.91 8.51
N TYR A 270 15.79 -6.91 8.45
CA TYR A 270 15.64 -5.65 9.17
C TYR A 270 14.27 -5.03 8.90
N GLU A 271 13.80 -4.23 9.84
CA GLU A 271 12.45 -3.66 9.79
C GLU A 271 12.39 -2.43 8.89
N HIS A 272 13.36 -1.53 9.09
CA HIS A 272 13.49 -0.32 8.30
C HIS A 272 14.95 0.15 8.28
N LEU A 273 15.22 1.05 7.35
CA LEU A 273 16.51 1.68 7.18
C LEU A 273 16.38 3.19 7.40
N VAL A 274 17.47 3.81 7.86
CA VAL A 274 17.63 5.26 7.89
C VAL A 274 18.96 5.62 7.27
N TYR A 275 19.08 6.80 6.68
CA TYR A 275 20.40 7.30 6.28
C TYR A 275 21.32 7.43 7.51
N ASN A 276 22.59 7.06 7.37
CA ASN A 276 23.57 7.08 8.46
C ASN A 276 23.72 8.49 9.07
N ASP A 277 24.12 8.64 10.34
CA ASP A 277 24.06 9.91 11.10
C ASP A 277 24.96 11.04 10.54
N ILE A 278 25.82 10.74 9.58
CA ILE A 278 26.57 11.75 8.80
C ILE A 278 25.68 12.40 7.72
N ALA A 279 24.40 12.01 7.58
CA ALA A 279 23.54 12.30 6.44
C ALA A 279 22.32 13.20 6.70
N GLN A 280 21.97 13.54 7.93
CA GLN A 280 20.88 14.50 8.14
C GLN A 280 21.47 15.90 7.96
N SER A 281 21.04 16.60 6.93
CA SER A 281 21.61 17.88 6.49
C SER A 281 21.62 18.97 7.55
N GLY A 282 20.74 18.89 8.56
CA GLY A 282 20.80 19.70 9.79
C GLY A 282 22.00 19.43 10.72
N GLN A 283 22.82 18.42 10.45
CA GLN A 283 24.02 18.05 11.21
C GLN A 283 25.31 18.03 10.37
N LEU A 284 25.20 18.16 9.04
CA LEU A 284 26.30 18.01 8.09
C LEU A 284 27.28 19.19 8.09
N GLY A 285 26.87 20.36 8.57
CA GLY A 285 27.70 21.57 8.55
C GLY A 285 26.86 22.81 8.30
N SER A 286 27.35 23.74 7.49
CA SER A 286 26.61 24.94 7.07
C SER A 286 26.87 25.29 5.62
N VAL A 287 25.92 25.92 4.94
CA VAL A 287 26.21 26.55 3.66
C VAL A 287 27.16 27.72 3.89
N ILE A 288 28.33 27.68 3.26
CA ILE A 288 29.38 28.69 3.45
C ILE A 288 29.36 29.76 2.35
N ALA A 289 28.83 29.44 1.17
CA ALA A 289 28.58 30.42 0.12
C ALA A 289 27.59 29.88 -0.94
N VAL A 290 26.89 30.79 -1.60
CA VAL A 290 26.02 30.53 -2.77
C VAL A 290 26.26 31.59 -3.84
N SER A 291 25.85 31.31 -5.08
CA SER A 291 25.88 32.28 -6.17
C SER A 291 24.93 33.47 -5.91
N SER A 292 23.69 33.20 -5.52
CA SER A 292 22.71 34.20 -5.10
C SER A 292 21.54 33.54 -4.33
N LYS A 293 20.57 34.35 -3.89
CA LYS A 293 19.30 33.88 -3.33
C LYS A 293 18.15 34.80 -3.70
N LEU A 294 17.02 34.20 -4.03
CA LEU A 294 15.78 34.89 -4.43
C LEU A 294 15.15 35.70 -3.29
N GLY A 295 15.27 35.24 -2.05
CA GLY A 295 14.71 35.89 -0.88
C GLY A 295 14.82 35.02 0.39
N PRO A 296 14.32 35.51 1.54
CA PRO A 296 14.40 34.79 2.82
C PRO A 296 13.72 33.43 2.81
N ASP A 297 12.62 33.30 2.06
CA ASP A 297 11.89 32.03 1.97
C ASP A 297 12.72 30.97 1.24
N HIS A 298 13.58 31.38 0.30
CA HIS A 298 14.44 30.50 -0.52
C HIS A 298 15.93 30.61 -0.14
N ASP A 299 16.22 30.76 1.15
CA ASP A 299 17.58 30.90 1.62
C ASP A 299 18.43 29.65 1.37
N GLU A 300 19.74 29.83 1.43
CA GLU A 300 20.71 28.79 1.17
C GLU A 300 20.64 27.62 2.17
N ALA A 301 20.23 27.87 3.42
CA ALA A 301 20.13 26.84 4.45
C ALA A 301 19.01 25.84 4.17
N LYS A 302 18.05 26.21 3.32
CA LYS A 302 16.96 25.33 2.89
C LYS A 302 17.43 24.12 2.10
N ALA A 303 18.51 24.23 1.33
CA ALA A 303 19.08 23.09 0.63
C ALA A 303 19.71 22.04 1.55
N ILE A 304 19.78 22.30 2.86
CA ILE A 304 20.38 21.40 3.85
C ILE A 304 19.53 21.32 5.13
N ASP A 305 18.20 21.50 5.04
CA ASP A 305 17.33 21.51 6.22
C ASP A 305 16.68 20.15 6.55
N GLY A 306 16.88 19.15 5.69
CA GLY A 306 16.42 17.78 5.86
C GLY A 306 15.06 17.52 5.22
N VAL A 307 14.57 18.47 4.43
CA VAL A 307 13.25 18.47 3.83
C VAL A 307 13.34 18.37 2.31
N VAL A 308 13.38 17.14 1.81
CA VAL A 308 13.13 16.89 0.38
C VAL A 308 11.67 17.17 0.08
N GLY A 309 11.39 18.06 -0.88
CA GLY A 309 10.11 17.99 -1.59
C GLY A 309 9.03 19.00 -1.18
N ILE A 310 9.31 20.15 -0.56
CA ILE A 310 8.23 21.10 -0.29
C ILE A 310 7.75 21.71 -1.60
N GLY A 311 6.52 21.33 -1.96
CA GLY A 311 5.73 21.99 -2.98
C GLY A 311 5.30 21.08 -4.11
N ILE A 312 6.05 20.04 -4.53
CA ILE A 312 5.65 19.10 -5.61
C ILE A 312 4.19 18.68 -5.50
N ASP A 313 3.80 18.41 -4.27
CA ASP A 313 2.55 17.79 -3.89
C ASP A 313 1.38 18.80 -3.81
N GLY A 314 1.57 20.08 -4.15
CA GLY A 314 0.49 21.08 -4.10
C GLY A 314 -0.15 21.24 -2.72
N PHE A 315 0.50 20.78 -1.64
CA PHE A 315 0.01 20.91 -0.27
C PHE A 315 0.57 22.17 0.38
N GLN A 316 -0.28 22.89 1.10
CA GLN A 316 0.21 23.84 2.08
C GLN A 316 0.61 23.05 3.32
N VAL A 317 1.88 23.11 3.71
CA VAL A 317 2.29 22.77 5.07
C VAL A 317 1.83 23.93 5.97
N GLY A 318 1.18 23.64 7.10
CA GLY A 318 0.56 24.66 7.95
C GLY A 318 1.49 25.85 8.26
N VAL A 319 0.99 27.06 7.95
CA VAL A 319 1.59 28.40 8.16
C VAL A 319 2.80 28.75 7.25
N GLY A 320 2.53 29.43 6.13
CA GLY A 320 3.52 30.25 5.39
C GLY A 320 4.43 29.55 4.37
N ALA A 321 4.23 28.26 4.08
CA ALA A 321 5.21 27.38 3.41
C ALA A 321 5.36 27.47 1.87
N ALA A 322 5.05 28.60 1.22
CA ALA A 322 5.40 28.75 -0.20
C ALA A 322 6.88 29.16 -0.31
N GLY A 323 7.78 28.21 -0.63
CA GLY A 323 9.22 28.44 -0.79
C GLY A 323 10.11 28.07 0.40
N ASN A 324 9.56 27.77 1.57
CA ASN A 324 10.29 27.73 2.86
C ASN A 324 11.37 26.63 3.06
N HIS A 325 11.66 25.80 2.05
CA HIS A 325 12.49 24.59 2.19
C HIS A 325 13.20 24.21 0.87
N GLU A 326 13.36 25.17 -0.04
CA GLU A 326 14.24 25.00 -1.19
C GLU A 326 15.13 26.22 -1.31
N TRP A 327 16.40 26.01 -1.64
CA TRP A 327 17.22 27.13 -2.07
C TRP A 327 16.89 27.45 -3.52
N ALA A 328 16.73 28.74 -3.82
CA ALA A 328 16.59 29.25 -5.18
C ALA A 328 17.42 30.51 -5.37
N THR A 329 18.10 30.61 -6.51
CA THR A 329 18.86 31.79 -6.92
C THR A 329 17.95 32.94 -7.35
N ASP A 330 18.48 34.17 -7.39
CA ASP A 330 17.78 35.34 -7.93
C ASP A 330 18.03 35.45 -9.44
N GLY A 331 17.19 34.79 -10.24
CA GLY A 331 17.22 34.88 -11.70
C GLY A 331 18.35 34.11 -12.39
N GLU A 332 19.16 33.33 -11.68
CA GLU A 332 20.26 32.55 -12.28
C GLU A 332 19.78 31.24 -12.91
N THR A 333 20.57 30.70 -13.85
CA THR A 333 20.32 29.43 -14.56
C THR A 333 21.58 28.55 -14.52
N SER A 334 22.07 28.08 -15.68
CA SER A 334 23.37 27.41 -15.76
C SER A 334 24.48 28.31 -15.21
N GLY A 335 25.30 27.76 -14.33
CA GLY A 335 26.34 28.47 -13.58
C GLY A 335 25.98 28.79 -12.14
N ALA A 336 24.70 28.67 -11.74
CA ALA A 336 24.28 28.74 -10.34
C ALA A 336 25.00 27.68 -9.49
N TRP A 337 25.40 28.04 -8.27
CA TRP A 337 26.20 27.16 -7.42
C TRP A 337 25.94 27.34 -5.92
N ILE A 338 26.16 26.26 -5.17
CA ILE A 338 26.09 26.20 -3.70
C ILE A 338 27.31 25.47 -3.15
N GLN A 339 27.89 25.99 -2.07
CA GLN A 339 29.05 25.43 -1.40
C GLN A 339 28.74 25.15 0.08
N ILE A 340 28.89 23.89 0.47
CA ILE A 340 28.58 23.37 1.81
C ILE A 340 29.90 23.06 2.51
N GLY A 341 30.08 23.58 3.73
CA GLY A 341 31.26 23.34 4.56
C GLY A 341 30.93 22.50 5.79
N PHE A 342 31.82 21.57 6.15
CA PHE A 342 31.57 20.54 7.16
C PHE A 342 32.12 20.89 8.56
N GLY A 343 32.71 22.08 8.73
CA GLY A 343 33.32 22.53 9.99
C GLY A 343 34.65 21.85 10.34
N GLN A 344 34.80 20.55 10.04
CA GLN A 344 36.04 19.77 10.03
C GLN A 344 36.08 18.87 8.79
N PRO A 345 37.26 18.40 8.35
CA PRO A 345 37.34 17.41 7.28
C PRO A 345 36.58 16.13 7.66
N ILE A 346 35.77 15.62 6.74
CA ILE A 346 35.05 14.35 6.84
C ILE A 346 35.33 13.52 5.60
N GLU A 347 35.37 12.20 5.75
CA GLU A 347 35.40 11.28 4.61
C GLU A 347 34.00 11.21 3.99
N ILE A 348 33.91 11.37 2.66
CA ILE A 348 32.67 11.26 1.88
C ILE A 348 32.89 10.44 0.61
N GLY A 349 31.89 9.68 0.17
CA GLY A 349 31.94 8.87 -1.06
C GLY A 349 30.68 8.92 -1.91
N ARG A 350 29.60 9.54 -1.42
CA ARG A 350 28.32 9.62 -2.14
C ARG A 350 27.61 10.93 -1.81
N ILE A 351 26.97 11.53 -2.81
CA ILE A 351 26.17 12.76 -2.68
C ILE A 351 24.84 12.57 -3.43
N ILE A 352 23.74 12.97 -2.81
CA ILE A 352 22.41 13.00 -3.43
C ILE A 352 21.95 14.45 -3.49
N LEU A 353 21.50 14.88 -4.66
CA LEU A 353 21.02 16.22 -4.94
C LEU A 353 19.57 16.11 -5.40
N PHE A 354 18.69 16.89 -4.79
CA PHE A 354 17.31 17.03 -5.23
C PHE A 354 17.16 18.40 -5.89
N ASN A 355 16.69 18.40 -7.14
CA ASN A 355 16.30 19.65 -7.79
C ASN A 355 15.14 20.30 -7.02
N ARG A 356 14.88 21.56 -7.34
CA ARG A 356 13.64 22.20 -6.88
C ARG A 356 12.43 21.37 -7.26
N THR A 357 11.56 21.22 -6.29
CA THR A 357 10.39 20.34 -6.26
C THR A 357 9.08 21.12 -6.22
N ASP A 358 9.03 22.43 -5.92
CA ASP A 358 7.77 23.21 -5.98
C ASP A 358 7.06 23.03 -7.36
N PRO A 359 5.73 22.82 -7.42
CA PRO A 359 5.08 22.35 -8.64
C PRO A 359 4.91 23.49 -9.66
N LYS A 360 5.20 24.74 -9.26
CA LYS A 360 5.22 25.91 -10.16
C LYS A 360 6.58 26.07 -10.83
N VAL A 361 7.60 25.31 -10.38
CA VAL A 361 8.95 25.30 -10.95
C VAL A 361 8.86 24.77 -12.36
N THR A 362 9.39 25.53 -13.31
CA THR A 362 9.43 25.13 -14.72
C THR A 362 10.73 24.37 -15.01
N PRO A 363 10.81 23.59 -16.11
CA PRO A 363 12.05 22.92 -16.50
C PRO A 363 13.27 23.86 -16.63
N GLY A 364 13.06 25.15 -16.92
CA GLY A 364 14.13 26.16 -16.98
C GLY A 364 14.70 26.57 -15.62
N GLU A 365 14.09 26.16 -14.51
CA GLU A 365 14.55 26.39 -13.14
C GLU A 365 15.12 25.11 -12.48
N ARG A 366 15.15 23.98 -13.20
CA ARG A 366 15.72 22.69 -12.74
C ARG A 366 16.98 22.33 -13.51
N PHE A 367 17.98 21.81 -12.81
CA PHE A 367 19.23 21.41 -13.43
C PHE A 367 19.07 20.06 -14.14
N ALA A 368 19.48 19.96 -15.41
CA ALA A 368 19.66 18.67 -16.06
C ALA A 368 21.02 18.05 -15.72
N ARG A 369 22.04 18.90 -15.59
CA ARG A 369 23.42 18.51 -15.29
C ARG A 369 24.11 19.48 -14.36
N GLY A 370 25.15 19.00 -13.70
CA GLY A 370 26.08 19.83 -12.95
C GLY A 370 27.38 19.12 -12.68
N ARG A 371 28.20 19.70 -11.80
CA ARG A 371 29.41 19.07 -11.29
C ARG A 371 29.64 19.40 -9.82
N ILE A 372 30.32 18.51 -9.12
CA ILE A 372 30.74 18.68 -7.73
C ILE A 372 32.24 18.83 -7.66
N GLU A 373 32.70 19.93 -7.06
CA GLU A 373 34.10 20.21 -6.75
C GLU A 373 34.37 19.98 -5.26
N PHE A 374 35.61 19.65 -4.91
CA PHE A 374 36.00 19.21 -3.57
C PHE A 374 37.14 20.04 -3.00
N SER A 375 37.20 20.17 -1.68
CA SER A 375 38.24 20.95 -1.00
C SER A 375 39.66 20.41 -1.13
N ASP A 376 39.80 19.11 -1.40
CA ASP A 376 41.08 18.43 -1.57
C ASP A 376 41.70 18.66 -2.96
N GLY A 377 40.97 19.33 -3.88
CA GLY A 377 41.40 19.59 -5.25
C GLY A 377 41.36 18.39 -6.18
N SER A 378 40.69 17.30 -5.77
CA SER A 378 40.43 16.14 -6.60
C SER A 378 39.52 16.46 -7.80
N ASP A 379 39.56 15.61 -8.83
CA ASP A 379 38.80 15.83 -10.06
C ASP A 379 37.29 15.97 -9.77
N PRO A 380 36.61 16.96 -10.38
CA PRO A 380 35.17 17.13 -10.20
C PRO A 380 34.37 15.90 -10.63
N VAL A 381 33.25 15.66 -9.95
CA VAL A 381 32.31 14.59 -10.30
C VAL A 381 31.13 15.18 -11.05
N GLU A 382 30.84 14.65 -12.24
CA GLU A 382 29.69 15.06 -13.04
C GLU A 382 28.38 14.57 -12.41
N VAL A 383 27.34 15.39 -12.49
CA VAL A 383 26.01 15.15 -11.94
C VAL A 383 25.02 15.13 -13.10
N GLN A 384 24.15 14.11 -13.13
CA GLN A 384 23.04 14.03 -14.07
C GLN A 384 21.74 13.76 -13.29
N PHE A 385 20.78 14.67 -13.43
CA PHE A 385 19.47 14.49 -12.83
C PHE A 385 18.58 13.58 -13.68
N ASN A 386 17.71 12.80 -13.04
CA ASN A 386 16.71 12.00 -13.71
C ASN A 386 15.54 12.87 -14.21
N ASP A 387 14.72 12.31 -15.10
CA ASP A 387 13.53 12.96 -15.69
C ASP A 387 12.22 12.59 -14.97
N LEU A 388 12.30 12.14 -13.71
CA LEU A 388 11.14 11.74 -12.92
C LEU A 388 10.45 12.97 -12.29
N ALA A 389 9.24 12.74 -11.74
CA ALA A 389 8.49 13.79 -11.02
C ALA A 389 9.31 14.38 -9.86
N ILE A 390 10.10 13.54 -9.19
CA ILE A 390 11.13 13.94 -8.22
C ILE A 390 12.48 13.93 -8.94
N SER A 391 12.85 15.06 -9.54
CA SER A 391 14.13 15.21 -10.24
C SER A 391 15.27 15.17 -9.24
N ARG A 392 16.04 14.08 -9.26
CA ARG A 392 17.20 13.88 -8.37
C ARG A 392 18.41 13.41 -9.14
N ALA A 393 19.58 13.66 -8.58
CA ALA A 393 20.83 13.06 -9.01
C ALA A 393 21.53 12.43 -7.82
N GLU A 394 22.07 11.24 -8.03
CA GLU A 394 22.92 10.57 -7.07
C GLU A 394 24.28 10.30 -7.71
N VAL A 395 25.35 10.66 -7.00
CA VAL A 395 26.71 10.48 -7.48
C VAL A 395 27.54 9.77 -6.43
N SER A 396 28.17 8.69 -6.85
CA SER A 396 29.12 7.92 -6.04
C SER A 396 30.53 8.06 -6.62
N PHE A 397 31.53 8.12 -5.76
CA PHE A 397 32.93 8.30 -6.14
C PHE A 397 33.83 7.65 -5.08
N THR A 398 35.10 7.42 -5.43
CA THR A 398 36.08 6.91 -4.45
C THR A 398 36.11 7.85 -3.24
N PRO A 399 35.98 7.31 -2.00
CA PRO A 399 35.91 8.13 -0.79
C PRO A 399 37.05 9.16 -0.68
N ARG A 400 36.71 10.37 -0.21
CA ARG A 400 37.58 11.55 -0.14
C ARG A 400 37.43 12.23 1.22
N GLU A 401 38.53 12.60 1.85
CA GLU A 401 38.50 13.44 3.06
C GLU A 401 38.46 14.92 2.65
N VAL A 402 37.34 15.58 2.91
CA VAL A 402 37.07 16.95 2.43
C VAL A 402 36.45 17.81 3.53
N SER A 403 36.71 19.11 3.47
CA SER A 403 36.18 20.14 4.37
C SER A 403 35.03 20.96 3.77
N TRP A 404 34.86 20.90 2.45
CA TRP A 404 33.72 21.45 1.73
C TRP A 404 33.49 20.72 0.40
N ILE A 405 32.26 20.79 -0.08
CA ILE A 405 31.87 20.46 -1.46
C ILE A 405 31.22 21.66 -2.12
N LYS A 406 31.32 21.76 -3.44
CA LYS A 406 30.64 22.80 -4.23
C LYS A 406 29.93 22.17 -5.42
N PHE A 407 28.60 22.28 -5.45
CA PHE A 407 27.82 21.94 -6.63
C PHE A 407 27.69 23.16 -7.54
N THR A 408 27.88 22.97 -8.84
CA THR A 408 27.59 23.96 -9.89
C THR A 408 26.72 23.33 -10.97
N GLY A 409 25.53 23.89 -11.22
CA GLY A 409 24.68 23.47 -12.33
C GLY A 409 25.26 23.91 -13.68
N THR A 410 25.30 23.02 -14.66
CA THR A 410 25.94 23.27 -15.97
C THR A 410 24.97 23.22 -17.14
N GLU A 411 23.77 22.68 -16.93
CA GLU A 411 22.72 22.59 -17.94
C GLU A 411 21.35 22.57 -17.24
N MET A 412 20.34 23.22 -17.82
CA MET A 412 18.95 23.22 -17.33
C MET A 412 18.12 22.18 -18.10
N GLU A 413 17.05 21.67 -17.51
CA GLU A 413 16.15 20.70 -18.19
C GLU A 413 15.35 21.30 -19.35
N GLY A 414 15.19 22.63 -19.37
CA GLY A 414 14.53 23.33 -20.47
C GLY A 414 14.97 24.78 -20.64
N GLU A 415 14.44 25.44 -21.65
CA GLU A 415 14.64 26.87 -21.89
C GLU A 415 13.81 27.69 -20.87
N GLY A 416 14.41 28.73 -20.30
CA GLY A 416 13.73 29.58 -19.33
C GLY A 416 14.64 30.64 -18.71
N GLY A 417 14.03 31.54 -17.93
CA GLY A 417 14.71 32.59 -17.19
C GLY A 417 14.57 32.39 -15.69
N GLY A 418 15.56 31.74 -15.08
CA GLY A 418 15.95 32.04 -13.70
C GLY A 418 15.64 31.03 -12.61
N ASN A 419 15.97 31.45 -11.39
CA ASN A 419 15.76 30.82 -10.09
C ASN A 419 16.17 29.35 -9.96
N ALA A 420 17.25 28.96 -10.65
CA ALA A 420 17.82 27.65 -10.47
C ALA A 420 18.18 27.40 -9.00
N GLY A 421 18.08 26.16 -8.54
CA GLY A 421 18.29 25.84 -7.12
C GLY A 421 18.11 24.36 -6.80
N LEU A 422 18.12 24.04 -5.51
CA LEU A 422 18.02 22.66 -5.01
C LEU A 422 17.05 22.62 -3.83
N ALA A 423 16.28 21.53 -3.75
CA ALA A 423 15.46 21.25 -2.59
C ALA A 423 16.31 20.70 -1.44
N GLU A 424 17.26 19.80 -1.72
CA GLU A 424 18.04 19.14 -0.68
C GLU A 424 19.40 18.65 -1.21
N VAL A 425 20.41 18.65 -0.35
CA VAL A 425 21.74 18.08 -0.57
C VAL A 425 22.10 17.13 0.57
N ILE A 426 22.23 15.85 0.26
CA ILE A 426 22.62 14.80 1.19
C ILE A 426 24.06 14.38 0.89
N VAL A 427 24.92 14.34 1.90
CA VAL A 427 26.33 13.94 1.77
C VAL A 427 26.59 12.72 2.66
N LEU A 428 27.26 11.71 2.11
CA LEU A 428 27.39 10.38 2.74
C LEU A 428 28.86 9.91 2.78
N PRO A 429 29.31 9.27 3.89
CA PRO A 429 30.70 9.00 4.18
C PRO A 429 31.38 7.95 3.28
N SER A 430 30.71 6.84 2.96
CA SER A 430 31.09 5.80 1.98
C SER A 430 30.11 4.60 2.07
N ASP A 431 30.39 3.51 1.32
CA ASP A 431 29.68 2.26 0.97
C ASP A 431 28.57 1.68 1.90
N GLU A 432 28.43 2.10 3.16
CA GLU A 432 27.33 1.75 4.07
C GLU A 432 26.45 2.99 4.36
N PRO A 433 25.67 3.44 3.36
CA PRO A 433 24.87 4.67 3.43
C PRO A 433 23.69 4.57 4.41
N TYR A 434 23.30 3.37 4.82
CA TYR A 434 22.12 3.13 5.65
C TYR A 434 22.47 2.49 6.99
N ARG A 435 21.93 3.05 8.05
CA ARG A 435 21.84 2.38 9.35
C ARG A 435 20.63 1.46 9.32
N LYS A 436 20.87 0.17 9.56
CA LYS A 436 19.83 -0.88 9.60
C LYS A 436 19.22 -0.96 10.99
N ILE A 437 17.91 -0.89 11.10
CA ILE A 437 17.19 -0.88 12.38
C ILE A 437 16.28 -2.10 12.50
N THR A 438 16.23 -2.70 13.69
CA THR A 438 15.37 -3.83 14.01
C THR A 438 15.00 -3.85 15.49
N HIS A 439 13.73 -4.11 15.77
CA HIS A 439 13.20 -4.37 17.12
C HIS A 439 12.89 -5.88 17.29
N GLY A 440 13.79 -6.73 16.77
CA GLY A 440 13.52 -8.15 16.54
C GLY A 440 12.80 -8.38 15.20
N MET A 441 12.30 -9.59 14.98
CA MET A 441 11.51 -9.86 13.77
C MET A 441 10.24 -8.99 13.79
N ALA A 442 9.90 -8.40 12.65
CA ALA A 442 8.84 -7.41 12.52
C ALA A 442 7.90 -7.68 11.35
N ASP A 443 6.80 -6.93 11.28
CA ASP A 443 5.78 -6.96 10.22
C ASP A 443 6.32 -6.78 8.80
N ALA A 444 7.44 -6.07 8.63
CA ALA A 444 8.21 -6.04 7.38
C ALA A 444 8.49 -7.46 6.85
N ASN A 445 8.83 -8.40 7.72
CA ASN A 445 9.10 -9.79 7.35
C ASN A 445 7.83 -10.50 6.91
N PHE A 446 6.72 -10.30 7.62
CA PHE A 446 5.42 -10.85 7.23
C PHE A 446 4.99 -10.32 5.85
N ALA A 447 5.19 -9.03 5.60
CA ALA A 447 4.85 -8.39 4.33
C ALA A 447 5.75 -8.88 3.19
N LEU A 448 7.08 -8.91 3.39
CA LEU A 448 8.04 -9.41 2.40
C LEU A 448 7.79 -10.86 2.03
N VAL A 449 7.45 -11.71 3.00
CA VAL A 449 7.05 -13.08 2.71
C VAL A 449 5.67 -13.13 2.06
N GLY A 450 4.67 -12.45 2.62
CA GLY A 450 3.28 -12.48 2.17
C GLY A 450 3.03 -11.92 0.78
N TYR A 451 3.75 -10.87 0.37
CA TYR A 451 3.70 -10.30 -0.99
C TYR A 451 4.59 -11.05 -2.00
N GLU A 452 5.24 -12.13 -1.57
CA GLU A 452 6.14 -12.93 -2.42
C GLU A 452 7.36 -12.14 -2.94
N ILE A 453 7.90 -11.24 -2.10
CA ILE A 453 9.13 -10.50 -2.39
C ILE A 453 10.35 -11.29 -1.92
N ALA A 454 10.30 -11.79 -0.69
CA ALA A 454 11.33 -12.68 -0.16
C ALA A 454 11.43 -13.94 -1.04
N ASN A 455 12.65 -14.29 -1.47
CA ASN A 455 12.88 -15.55 -2.16
C ASN A 455 12.53 -16.78 -1.27
N SER A 456 12.43 -17.97 -1.86
CA SER A 456 11.99 -19.17 -1.14
C SER A 456 12.88 -19.55 0.05
N THR A 457 14.20 -19.34 -0.06
CA THR A 457 15.15 -19.65 1.03
C THR A 457 14.98 -18.68 2.19
N HIS A 458 14.89 -17.39 1.92
CA HIS A 458 14.66 -16.39 2.96
C HIS A 458 13.27 -16.54 3.60
N ALA A 459 12.24 -16.85 2.80
CA ALA A 459 10.90 -17.13 3.32
C ALA A 459 10.88 -18.33 4.28
N GLU A 460 11.60 -19.41 3.96
CA GLU A 460 11.74 -20.56 4.85
C GLU A 460 12.50 -20.21 6.14
N SER A 461 13.58 -19.43 6.04
CA SER A 461 14.34 -18.96 7.21
C SER A 461 13.49 -18.09 8.14
N VAL A 462 12.83 -17.07 7.59
CA VAL A 462 11.89 -16.20 8.31
C VAL A 462 10.79 -17.02 8.98
N TRP A 463 10.23 -17.98 8.25
CA TRP A 463 9.19 -18.86 8.78
C TRP A 463 9.69 -19.69 9.96
N ASN A 464 10.87 -20.30 9.86
CA ASN A 464 11.46 -21.09 10.93
C ASN A 464 11.73 -20.23 12.18
N TYR A 465 12.26 -19.02 12.00
CA TYR A 465 12.43 -18.06 13.10
C TYR A 465 11.08 -17.74 13.75
N PHE A 466 10.09 -17.32 12.95
CA PHE A 466 8.75 -16.99 13.43
C PHE A 466 8.12 -18.13 14.24
N ARG A 467 8.17 -19.37 13.73
CA ARG A 467 7.61 -20.54 14.41
C ARG A 467 8.27 -20.87 15.74
N SER A 468 9.52 -20.46 15.95
CA SER A 468 10.22 -20.60 17.24
C SER A 468 9.97 -19.44 18.22
N HIS A 469 9.51 -18.28 17.73
CA HIS A 469 9.29 -17.06 18.53
C HIS A 469 7.83 -16.59 18.52
N GLU A 470 6.92 -17.41 17.99
CA GLU A 470 5.54 -17.05 17.66
C GLU A 470 4.79 -16.37 18.83
N SER A 471 5.00 -16.83 20.06
CA SER A 471 4.35 -16.27 21.25
C SER A 471 4.65 -14.79 21.50
N ALA A 472 5.81 -14.28 21.03
CA ALA A 472 6.18 -12.88 21.19
C ALA A 472 5.22 -11.93 20.46
N PHE A 473 4.50 -12.43 19.45
CA PHE A 473 3.63 -11.62 18.60
C PHE A 473 2.16 -11.64 18.99
N TYR A 474 1.76 -12.49 19.94
CA TYR A 474 0.33 -12.73 20.24
C TYR A 474 -0.09 -12.34 21.65
N SER A 475 0.84 -11.95 22.52
CA SER A 475 0.49 -11.57 23.90
C SER A 475 1.44 -10.57 24.52
N VAL A 476 0.89 -9.52 25.13
CA VAL A 476 1.58 -8.68 26.13
C VAL A 476 0.70 -8.53 27.35
N ASN A 477 1.30 -8.60 28.53
CA ASN A 477 0.60 -8.53 29.83
C ASN A 477 -0.59 -9.51 29.94
N ASN A 478 -0.44 -10.72 29.41
CA ASN A 478 -1.46 -11.77 29.34
C ASN A 478 -2.68 -11.45 28.46
N LEU A 479 -2.63 -10.38 27.67
CA LEU A 479 -3.68 -10.03 26.73
C LEU A 479 -3.39 -10.66 25.37
N ALA A 480 -4.18 -11.67 25.00
CA ALA A 480 -4.12 -12.23 23.66
C ALA A 480 -4.70 -11.26 22.62
N ALA A 481 -4.01 -11.09 21.50
CA ALA A 481 -4.39 -10.24 20.37
C ALA A 481 -3.78 -10.80 19.06
N PRO A 482 -4.35 -10.49 17.87
CA PRO A 482 -3.71 -10.86 16.61
C PRO A 482 -2.37 -10.12 16.45
N THR A 483 -1.54 -10.62 15.55
CA THR A 483 -0.11 -10.27 15.36
C THR A 483 0.21 -8.78 15.43
N TRP A 484 1.22 -8.45 16.24
CA TRP A 484 1.69 -7.09 16.55
C TRP A 484 2.86 -6.75 15.62
N ILE A 485 3.34 -5.50 15.65
CA ILE A 485 4.23 -4.99 14.60
C ILE A 485 5.67 -5.50 14.71
N ALA A 486 6.13 -5.88 15.91
CA ALA A 486 7.48 -6.39 16.15
C ALA A 486 7.57 -7.27 17.39
N GLU A 487 8.61 -8.10 17.47
CA GLU A 487 8.90 -8.98 18.61
C GLU A 487 9.16 -8.20 19.91
N LYS A 488 9.90 -7.08 19.82
CA LYS A 488 10.37 -6.29 20.97
C LYS A 488 9.83 -4.87 20.90
N THR A 489 8.51 -4.73 20.93
CA THR A 489 7.80 -3.43 20.81
C THR A 489 8.21 -2.36 21.83
N GLU A 490 8.84 -2.76 22.93
CA GLU A 490 9.40 -1.89 23.97
C GLU A 490 10.74 -1.24 23.59
N THR A 491 11.37 -1.70 22.51
CA THR A 491 12.71 -1.22 22.10
C THR A 491 12.69 -0.06 21.11
N TYR A 492 11.51 0.32 20.58
CA TYR A 492 11.37 1.50 19.72
C TYR A 492 11.87 2.77 20.40
N GLY A 493 12.69 3.54 19.69
CA GLY A 493 13.35 4.73 20.19
C GLY A 493 12.54 6.02 20.05
N PRO A 494 12.95 7.10 20.72
CA PRO A 494 12.26 8.39 20.67
C PRO A 494 12.28 9.06 19.28
N GLY A 495 13.20 8.66 18.40
CA GLY A 495 13.25 9.14 17.00
C GLY A 495 12.26 8.42 16.06
N GLU A 496 11.61 7.36 16.52
CA GLU A 496 10.69 6.56 15.72
C GLU A 496 9.23 6.75 16.14
N LEU A 497 9.01 7.18 17.38
CA LEU A 497 7.69 7.30 17.98
C LEU A 497 7.15 8.72 17.84
N ASN A 498 5.89 8.85 17.43
CA ASN A 498 5.20 10.13 17.44
C ASN A 498 5.11 10.71 18.85
N ARG A 499 5.32 12.03 18.97
CA ARG A 499 5.32 12.77 20.25
C ARG A 499 3.94 12.83 20.92
N ARG A 500 2.85 12.90 20.15
CA ARG A 500 1.48 13.09 20.64
C ARG A 500 0.88 11.80 21.16
N ALA A 501 1.10 10.70 20.46
CA ALA A 501 0.60 9.37 20.85
C ALA A 501 1.69 8.30 20.66
N PRO A 502 2.77 8.34 21.47
CA PRO A 502 3.85 7.36 21.38
C PRO A 502 3.30 5.97 21.71
N TYR A 503 3.79 4.96 21.00
CA TYR A 503 3.45 3.54 21.14
C TYR A 503 2.07 3.07 20.63
N LYS A 504 1.21 4.00 20.19
CA LYS A 504 -0.17 3.72 19.73
C LYS A 504 -0.25 2.47 18.85
N ASP A 505 0.64 2.39 17.85
CA ASP A 505 0.63 1.31 16.86
C ASP A 505 1.48 0.10 17.21
N CYS A 506 2.43 0.24 18.15
CA CYS A 506 3.38 -0.82 18.50
C CYS A 506 2.68 -2.12 18.88
N VAL A 507 1.51 -1.99 19.51
CA VAL A 507 0.73 -3.06 20.10
C VAL A 507 -0.73 -3.02 19.61
N ALA A 508 -0.95 -2.49 18.41
CA ALA A 508 -2.28 -2.34 17.87
C ALA A 508 -2.78 -3.64 17.25
N MET A 509 -4.03 -3.99 17.54
CA MET A 509 -4.82 -4.69 16.55
C MET A 509 -5.02 -3.66 15.44
N ALA A 510 -4.16 -3.74 14.41
CA ALA A 510 -3.92 -2.83 13.27
C ALA A 510 -4.44 -3.40 11.94
N ARG A 511 -4.16 -2.74 10.81
CA ARG A 511 -4.26 -3.37 9.49
C ARG A 511 -3.14 -4.40 9.21
N ILE A 512 -2.20 -4.55 10.14
CA ILE A 512 -0.89 -5.22 9.99
C ILE A 512 -0.97 -6.74 10.09
N TRP A 513 -1.87 -7.28 10.91
CA TRP A 513 -2.04 -8.73 11.06
C TRP A 513 -2.42 -9.46 9.76
N ARG A 514 -2.88 -8.73 8.74
CA ARG A 514 -3.10 -9.30 7.40
C ARG A 514 -1.81 -9.82 6.78
N TYR A 515 -0.67 -9.21 7.08
CA TYR A 515 0.62 -9.66 6.56
C TYR A 515 1.01 -11.00 7.15
N ASP A 516 0.76 -11.22 8.44
CA ASP A 516 0.91 -12.55 9.06
C ASP A 516 -0.01 -13.56 8.36
N ALA A 517 -1.28 -13.21 8.16
CA ALA A 517 -2.22 -14.09 7.43
C ALA A 517 -1.72 -14.43 6.02
N MET A 518 -1.16 -13.45 5.29
CA MET A 518 -0.57 -13.66 3.96
C MET A 518 0.70 -14.51 4.00
N MET A 519 1.59 -14.30 4.98
CA MET A 519 2.76 -15.15 5.21
C MET A 519 2.34 -16.60 5.48
N ARG A 520 1.41 -16.82 6.41
CA ARG A 520 0.89 -18.16 6.73
C ARG A 520 0.26 -18.84 5.53
N ARG A 521 -0.45 -18.09 4.69
CA ARG A 521 -0.97 -18.60 3.41
C ARG A 521 0.17 -19.07 2.52
N ARG A 522 1.23 -18.26 2.34
CA ARG A 522 2.39 -18.65 1.53
C ARG A 522 3.05 -19.91 2.08
N MET A 523 3.22 -19.98 3.40
CA MET A 523 3.83 -21.11 4.12
C MET A 523 2.89 -22.29 4.36
N ARG A 524 1.62 -22.19 3.93
CA ARG A 524 0.58 -23.23 4.01
C ARG A 524 0.25 -23.68 5.44
N ASP A 525 0.31 -22.73 6.37
CA ASP A 525 -0.07 -22.95 7.75
C ASP A 525 -1.54 -22.56 8.01
N GLY A 526 -2.45 -23.42 7.58
CA GLY A 526 -3.88 -23.24 7.84
C GLY A 526 -4.24 -23.31 9.33
N ALA A 527 -3.51 -24.09 10.13
CA ALA A 527 -3.76 -24.21 11.57
C ALA A 527 -3.45 -22.91 12.30
N GLY A 528 -2.27 -22.34 12.05
CA GLY A 528 -1.92 -21.05 12.62
C GLY A 528 -2.72 -19.89 12.04
N LEU A 529 -3.17 -19.96 10.78
CA LEU A 529 -4.08 -18.95 10.24
C LEU A 529 -5.41 -18.91 11.03
N ILE A 530 -5.98 -20.07 11.37
CA ILE A 530 -7.16 -20.15 12.24
C ILE A 530 -6.87 -19.63 13.65
N GLN A 531 -5.67 -19.88 14.18
CA GLN A 531 -5.24 -19.32 15.46
C GLN A 531 -5.22 -17.79 15.44
N THR A 532 -4.59 -17.16 14.44
CA THR A 532 -4.55 -15.70 14.27
C THR A 532 -5.96 -15.12 14.16
N ILE A 533 -6.82 -15.73 13.32
CA ILE A 533 -8.23 -15.33 13.18
C ILE A 533 -8.98 -15.48 14.52
N GLY A 534 -8.69 -16.54 15.26
CA GLY A 534 -9.24 -16.79 16.59
C GLY A 534 -8.92 -15.67 17.59
N PHE A 535 -7.69 -15.18 17.63
CA PHE A 535 -7.32 -14.03 18.47
C PHE A 535 -8.08 -12.77 18.08
N ALA A 536 -8.22 -12.51 16.78
CA ALA A 536 -9.03 -11.40 16.30
C ALA A 536 -10.51 -11.57 16.74
N ASN A 537 -11.09 -12.77 16.58
CA ASN A 537 -12.46 -13.07 16.98
C ASN A 537 -12.69 -12.94 18.50
N ILE A 538 -11.69 -13.20 19.34
CA ILE A 538 -11.76 -12.95 20.79
C ILE A 538 -11.92 -11.45 21.06
N LEU A 539 -11.18 -10.60 20.33
CA LEU A 539 -11.28 -9.15 20.46
C LEU A 539 -12.61 -8.59 19.92
N HIS A 540 -13.25 -9.25 18.94
CA HIS A 540 -14.61 -8.88 18.50
C HIS A 540 -15.62 -8.89 19.66
N ASP A 541 -15.50 -9.83 20.59
CA ASP A 541 -16.47 -9.99 21.68
C ASP A 541 -16.19 -9.08 22.89
N ARG A 542 -15.03 -8.42 22.92
CA ARG A 542 -14.71 -7.50 24.02
C ARG A 542 -15.46 -6.18 23.86
N PRO A 543 -15.94 -5.58 24.97
CA PRO A 543 -16.50 -4.23 24.94
C PRO A 543 -15.55 -3.28 24.22
N SER A 544 -16.03 -2.64 23.17
CA SER A 544 -15.41 -1.47 22.55
C SER A 544 -16.34 -0.29 22.76
N GLY A 545 -15.86 0.94 22.54
CA GLY A 545 -16.71 2.14 22.55
C GLY A 545 -17.89 2.09 21.55
N GLY A 546 -17.98 1.05 20.71
CA GLY A 546 -19.02 0.86 19.70
C GLY A 546 -20.20 0.03 20.19
N GLY A 547 -20.02 -0.74 21.27
CA GLY A 547 -21.00 -1.70 21.78
C GLY A 547 -20.80 -3.13 21.24
N PRO A 548 -21.69 -4.08 21.59
CA PRO A 548 -21.61 -5.46 21.11
C PRO A 548 -21.68 -5.57 19.59
N GLY A 549 -20.82 -6.41 18.98
CA GLY A 549 -20.83 -6.67 17.54
C GLY A 549 -20.01 -5.70 16.68
N PHE A 550 -19.21 -4.83 17.31
CA PHE A 550 -18.29 -3.93 16.61
C PHE A 550 -16.85 -4.42 16.66
N PHE A 551 -16.24 -4.48 15.48
CA PHE A 551 -14.87 -4.89 15.25
C PHE A 551 -14.09 -3.72 14.67
N ALA A 552 -13.40 -2.94 15.50
CA ALA A 552 -12.68 -1.74 15.07
C ALA A 552 -11.18 -1.84 15.38
N GLU A 553 -10.44 -0.87 14.88
CA GLU A 553 -9.05 -0.64 15.24
C GLU A 553 -8.94 -0.52 16.76
N ARG A 554 -8.01 -1.27 17.36
CA ARG A 554 -7.69 -1.18 18.79
C ARG A 554 -6.22 -0.92 18.93
N TYR A 555 -5.90 0.20 19.55
CA TYR A 555 -4.54 0.65 19.78
C TYR A 555 -4.12 0.35 21.21
N ASP A 556 -2.81 0.33 21.47
CA ASP A 556 -2.27 0.18 22.82
C ASP A 556 -2.74 -1.06 23.60
N LEU A 557 -3.03 -2.18 22.90
CA LEU A 557 -3.47 -3.40 23.56
C LEU A 557 -2.42 -3.86 24.58
N GLY A 558 -2.89 -4.21 25.78
CA GLY A 558 -2.03 -4.73 26.85
C GLY A 558 -1.18 -3.67 27.57
N ARG A 559 -1.16 -2.40 27.14
CA ARG A 559 -0.47 -1.31 27.87
C ARG A 559 -1.39 -0.52 28.81
N PHE A 560 -2.70 -0.62 28.62
CA PHE A 560 -3.73 -0.04 29.50
C PHE A 560 -4.49 -1.12 30.29
N GLU A 561 -5.15 -0.72 31.39
CA GLU A 561 -5.94 -1.64 32.21
C GLU A 561 -7.16 -2.19 31.44
N PRO A 562 -7.63 -3.42 31.72
CA PRO A 562 -8.86 -3.95 31.13
C PRO A 562 -10.05 -3.01 31.36
N GLY A 563 -10.56 -2.40 30.29
CA GLY A 563 -11.59 -1.36 30.33
C GLY A 563 -11.16 -0.03 29.71
N ASP A 564 -9.85 0.20 29.57
CA ASP A 564 -9.26 1.37 28.90
C ASP A 564 -8.91 1.12 27.42
N GLU A 565 -9.20 -0.09 26.90
CA GLU A 565 -8.85 -0.60 25.55
C GLU A 565 -9.46 0.19 24.35
N ALA A 566 -10.03 1.38 24.58
CA ALA A 566 -10.82 2.12 23.59
C ALA A 566 -10.67 3.65 23.59
N GLN A 567 -9.88 4.27 24.49
CA GLN A 567 -9.89 5.74 24.64
C GLN A 567 -9.43 6.51 23.36
N ALA A 568 -8.58 5.91 22.53
CA ALA A 568 -8.11 6.49 21.26
C ALA A 568 -8.67 5.76 20.02
N THR A 569 -9.73 4.96 20.17
CA THR A 569 -10.32 4.20 19.06
C THR A 569 -11.45 4.98 18.38
N VAL A 570 -11.64 4.72 17.09
CA VAL A 570 -12.85 5.10 16.35
C VAL A 570 -13.69 3.84 16.27
N PRO A 571 -14.54 3.56 17.27
CA PRO A 571 -15.00 2.20 17.55
C PRO A 571 -15.96 1.63 16.51
N LYS A 572 -16.35 2.43 15.50
CA LYS A 572 -17.18 1.99 14.37
C LYS A 572 -16.50 2.25 13.02
N TYR A 573 -15.17 2.39 13.00
CA TYR A 573 -14.38 2.60 11.79
C TYR A 573 -14.32 1.33 10.93
N THR A 574 -14.31 1.53 9.61
CA THR A 574 -14.65 0.50 8.62
C THR A 574 -13.45 -0.26 8.06
N GLY A 575 -12.23 0.26 8.17
CA GLY A 575 -11.05 -0.34 7.53
C GLY A 575 -10.82 -1.81 7.93
N TYR A 576 -11.11 -2.16 9.19
CA TYR A 576 -10.85 -3.50 9.73
C TYR A 576 -11.90 -4.53 9.38
N PRO A 577 -13.20 -4.24 9.55
CA PRO A 577 -14.26 -5.07 9.00
C PRO A 577 -14.02 -5.35 7.52
N SER A 578 -13.51 -4.37 6.77
CA SER A 578 -13.18 -4.56 5.37
C SER A 578 -12.06 -5.58 5.15
N ILE A 579 -10.92 -5.44 5.85
CA ILE A 579 -9.79 -6.39 5.77
C ILE A 579 -10.21 -7.79 6.20
N TYR A 580 -10.96 -7.91 7.29
CA TYR A 580 -11.42 -9.21 7.79
C TYR A 580 -12.25 -9.96 6.72
N ASN A 581 -13.28 -9.31 6.16
CA ASN A 581 -14.17 -9.97 5.22
C ASN A 581 -13.48 -10.28 3.89
N SER A 582 -12.84 -9.28 3.28
CA SER A 582 -12.26 -9.42 1.95
C SER A 582 -10.89 -10.10 1.96
N THR A 583 -9.91 -9.51 2.63
CA THR A 583 -8.52 -10.00 2.61
C THR A 583 -8.35 -11.30 3.40
N ILE A 584 -8.87 -11.37 4.63
CA ILE A 584 -8.59 -12.50 5.51
C ILE A 584 -9.47 -13.70 5.19
N VAL A 585 -10.80 -13.54 5.20
CA VAL A 585 -11.72 -14.66 5.01
C VAL A 585 -11.76 -15.10 3.55
N GLN A 586 -12.08 -14.21 2.62
CA GLN A 586 -12.27 -14.60 1.21
C GLN A 586 -10.93 -14.86 0.50
N GLN A 587 -10.02 -13.89 0.51
CA GLN A 587 -8.78 -13.98 -0.28
C GLN A 587 -7.73 -14.89 0.34
N THR A 588 -7.58 -14.91 1.67
CA THR A 588 -6.49 -15.63 2.36
C THR A 588 -6.89 -17.02 2.87
N LEU A 589 -7.96 -17.13 3.64
CA LEU A 589 -8.44 -18.39 4.22
C LEU A 589 -9.08 -19.28 3.17
N LEU A 590 -10.07 -18.77 2.45
CA LEU A 590 -10.79 -19.50 1.40
C LEU A 590 -10.05 -19.51 0.05
N GLY A 591 -9.12 -18.58 -0.13
CA GLY A 591 -8.24 -18.56 -1.28
C GLY A 591 -8.91 -18.23 -2.59
N LEU A 592 -10.01 -17.49 -2.54
CA LEU A 592 -10.72 -17.06 -3.72
C LEU A 592 -10.12 -15.77 -4.28
N ASN A 593 -9.56 -15.86 -5.49
CA ASN A 593 -8.96 -14.74 -6.20
C ASN A 593 -9.32 -14.78 -7.70
N VAL A 594 -9.09 -13.67 -8.40
CA VAL A 594 -9.15 -13.61 -9.86
C VAL A 594 -7.97 -12.80 -10.38
N ASP A 595 -7.35 -13.28 -11.46
CA ASP A 595 -6.22 -12.60 -12.12
C ASP A 595 -6.67 -11.55 -13.16
N VAL A 596 -5.72 -10.80 -13.72
CA VAL A 596 -5.98 -9.79 -14.78
C VAL A 596 -6.49 -10.38 -16.10
N TRP A 597 -6.49 -11.70 -16.25
CA TRP A 597 -7.00 -12.43 -17.40
C TRP A 597 -8.36 -13.09 -17.14
N GLY A 598 -8.92 -12.83 -15.95
CA GLY A 598 -10.20 -13.36 -15.51
C GLY A 598 -10.14 -14.81 -15.05
N THR A 599 -8.97 -15.41 -14.82
CA THR A 599 -8.86 -16.77 -14.26
C THR A 599 -9.27 -16.75 -12.80
N ILE A 600 -10.28 -17.55 -12.43
CA ILE A 600 -10.68 -17.72 -11.03
C ILE A 600 -9.75 -18.73 -10.38
N GLU A 601 -9.12 -18.33 -9.28
CA GLU A 601 -8.32 -19.19 -8.43
C GLU A 601 -9.07 -19.54 -7.14
N ILE A 602 -9.06 -20.82 -6.78
CA ILE A 602 -9.57 -21.34 -5.50
C ILE A 602 -8.44 -22.13 -4.84
N ASP A 603 -7.71 -21.48 -3.94
CA ASP A 603 -6.51 -22.01 -3.27
C ASP A 603 -6.58 -21.84 -1.74
N PRO A 604 -7.50 -22.55 -1.05
CA PRO A 604 -7.72 -22.39 0.38
C PRO A 604 -6.47 -22.72 1.22
N CYS A 605 -6.24 -21.91 2.26
CA CYS A 605 -5.24 -22.17 3.30
C CYS A 605 -5.94 -22.51 4.61
N VAL A 606 -6.45 -23.74 4.71
CA VAL A 606 -7.24 -24.22 5.84
C VAL A 606 -6.54 -25.38 6.57
N PRO A 607 -6.88 -25.65 7.85
CA PRO A 607 -6.43 -26.87 8.51
C PRO A 607 -6.81 -28.13 7.74
N SER A 608 -5.97 -29.18 7.81
CA SER A 608 -6.20 -30.41 7.04
C SER A 608 -7.52 -31.10 7.36
N ASP A 609 -8.00 -31.01 8.61
CA ASP A 609 -9.27 -31.60 9.04
C ASP A 609 -10.50 -30.87 8.46
N TRP A 610 -10.36 -29.65 7.94
CA TRP A 610 -11.46 -28.97 7.25
C TRP A 610 -11.84 -29.69 5.97
N TYR A 611 -10.90 -30.30 5.24
CA TYR A 611 -11.23 -31.12 4.07
C TYR A 611 -12.08 -32.34 4.43
N GLU A 612 -12.01 -32.84 5.66
CA GLU A 612 -12.87 -33.93 6.15
C GLU A 612 -14.25 -33.42 6.58
N LYS A 613 -14.30 -32.27 7.26
CA LYS A 613 -15.54 -31.67 7.79
C LYS A 613 -16.37 -30.99 6.69
N GLY A 614 -15.70 -30.57 5.63
CA GLY A 614 -16.23 -29.77 4.54
C GLY A 614 -16.22 -28.27 4.85
N PHE A 615 -16.05 -27.46 3.80
CA PHE A 615 -16.08 -26.01 3.89
C PHE A 615 -16.34 -25.35 2.53
N GLY A 616 -16.90 -24.14 2.51
CA GLY A 616 -17.18 -23.43 1.27
C GLY A 616 -17.74 -22.03 1.44
N GLU A 617 -18.00 -21.40 0.30
CA GLU A 617 -18.65 -20.09 0.17
C GLU A 617 -19.63 -20.11 -1.00
N GLU A 618 -20.79 -19.49 -0.82
CA GLU A 618 -21.88 -19.38 -1.78
C GLU A 618 -22.17 -17.91 -2.08
N GLY A 619 -22.31 -17.55 -3.36
CA GLY A 619 -22.61 -16.17 -3.77
C GLY A 619 -21.39 -15.24 -3.72
N CYS A 620 -20.21 -15.76 -4.07
CA CYS A 620 -18.94 -15.05 -3.94
C CYS A 620 -18.86 -13.83 -4.86
N GLY A 621 -18.54 -12.65 -4.31
CA GLY A 621 -18.31 -11.43 -5.08
C GLY A 621 -16.90 -11.34 -5.66
N ILE A 622 -16.60 -12.10 -6.72
CA ILE A 622 -15.25 -12.12 -7.33
C ILE A 622 -15.18 -11.53 -8.76
N LEU A 623 -16.30 -11.51 -9.48
CA LEU A 623 -16.41 -10.99 -10.84
C LEU A 623 -17.74 -10.27 -11.01
N LEU A 624 -17.77 -9.17 -11.76
CA LEU A 624 -18.98 -8.36 -11.98
C LEU A 624 -20.13 -9.18 -12.57
N ASN A 625 -19.87 -9.89 -13.66
CA ASN A 625 -20.90 -10.54 -14.48
C ASN A 625 -21.08 -12.04 -14.18
N ARG A 626 -20.52 -12.52 -13.06
CA ARG A 626 -20.55 -13.92 -12.63
C ARG A 626 -20.85 -14.03 -11.15
N ASP A 627 -21.71 -14.97 -10.79
CA ASP A 627 -21.86 -15.42 -9.42
C ASP A 627 -21.29 -16.83 -9.30
N LEU A 628 -20.64 -17.10 -8.18
CA LEU A 628 -19.87 -18.32 -7.94
C LEU A 628 -20.21 -18.88 -6.56
N GLY A 629 -20.23 -20.20 -6.44
CA GLY A 629 -20.11 -20.87 -5.15
C GLY A 629 -19.24 -22.11 -5.26
N PHE A 630 -18.63 -22.50 -4.16
CA PHE A 630 -17.85 -23.72 -4.07
C PHE A 630 -17.91 -24.35 -2.69
N HIS A 631 -17.73 -25.66 -2.65
CA HIS A 631 -17.68 -26.43 -1.41
C HIS A 631 -16.74 -27.62 -1.55
N TYR A 632 -15.79 -27.72 -0.63
CA TYR A 632 -14.92 -28.88 -0.47
C TYR A 632 -15.60 -29.89 0.45
N PHE A 633 -15.57 -31.15 0.02
CA PHE A 633 -15.96 -32.31 0.82
C PHE A 633 -14.76 -33.25 0.96
N LYS A 634 -14.91 -34.27 1.79
CA LYS A 634 -13.89 -35.31 2.03
C LYS A 634 -13.34 -35.94 0.74
N ASP A 635 -14.23 -36.22 -0.20
CA ASP A 635 -13.98 -37.06 -1.39
C ASP A 635 -14.19 -36.32 -2.72
N ARG A 636 -14.53 -35.03 -2.68
CA ARG A 636 -14.81 -34.21 -3.87
C ARG A 636 -14.70 -32.73 -3.57
N MET A 637 -14.62 -31.93 -4.62
CA MET A 637 -14.92 -30.50 -4.56
C MET A 637 -16.03 -30.20 -5.56
N ASN A 638 -17.05 -29.49 -5.12
CA ASN A 638 -18.16 -29.04 -5.96
C ASN A 638 -18.07 -27.53 -6.13
N GLY A 639 -18.48 -27.05 -7.29
CA GLY A 639 -18.71 -25.63 -7.50
C GLY A 639 -19.78 -25.37 -8.52
N TRP A 640 -20.24 -24.14 -8.56
CA TRP A 640 -21.19 -23.67 -9.56
C TRP A 640 -20.85 -22.24 -9.95
N ILE A 641 -21.18 -21.90 -11.19
CA ILE A 641 -21.07 -20.55 -11.71
C ILE A 641 -22.29 -20.22 -12.58
N GLU A 642 -22.76 -18.99 -12.47
CA GLU A 642 -23.85 -18.46 -13.30
C GLU A 642 -23.54 -17.03 -13.76
N GLY A 643 -24.24 -16.54 -14.79
CA GLY A 643 -24.05 -15.20 -15.36
C GLY A 643 -23.82 -15.18 -16.87
N SER A 644 -23.16 -14.12 -17.37
CA SER A 644 -23.07 -13.80 -18.82
C SER A 644 -22.44 -14.89 -19.69
N PRO A 645 -23.04 -15.48 -20.72
CA PRO A 645 -22.46 -16.63 -21.44
C PRO A 645 -20.98 -16.52 -21.86
N GLY A 646 -20.22 -17.61 -21.81
CA GLY A 646 -18.80 -17.58 -22.22
C GLY A 646 -17.95 -18.72 -21.64
N VAL A 647 -16.64 -18.65 -21.83
CA VAL A 647 -15.68 -19.59 -21.24
C VAL A 647 -15.04 -18.95 -20.01
N GLN A 648 -15.15 -19.61 -18.87
CA GLN A 648 -14.48 -19.23 -17.63
C GLN A 648 -13.26 -20.12 -17.39
N LYS A 649 -12.11 -19.52 -17.10
CA LYS A 649 -10.90 -20.25 -16.71
C LYS A 649 -10.88 -20.43 -15.20
N PHE A 650 -10.47 -21.62 -14.76
CA PHE A 650 -10.32 -21.97 -13.36
C PHE A 650 -8.93 -22.53 -13.08
N ARG A 651 -8.40 -22.20 -11.90
CA ARG A 651 -7.26 -22.86 -11.27
C ARG A 651 -7.66 -23.23 -9.85
N VAL A 652 -7.92 -24.51 -9.61
CA VAL A 652 -8.49 -24.99 -8.33
C VAL A 652 -7.50 -25.92 -7.65
N GLN A 653 -7.24 -25.71 -6.36
CA GLN A 653 -6.43 -26.60 -5.56
C GLN A 653 -7.08 -27.98 -5.48
N ILE A 654 -6.29 -29.02 -5.72
CA ILE A 654 -6.74 -30.39 -5.57
C ILE A 654 -6.99 -30.65 -4.07
N PRO A 655 -8.16 -31.18 -3.67
CA PRO A 655 -8.36 -31.61 -2.29
C PRO A 655 -7.21 -32.56 -1.87
N PRO A 656 -6.51 -32.33 -0.75
CA PRO A 656 -5.34 -33.14 -0.37
C PRO A 656 -5.62 -34.65 -0.36
N ASN A 657 -6.81 -35.06 0.09
CA ASN A 657 -7.27 -36.45 0.09
C ASN A 657 -7.39 -37.07 -1.32
N LEU A 658 -7.53 -36.25 -2.36
CA LEU A 658 -7.63 -36.67 -3.75
C LEU A 658 -6.29 -36.56 -4.49
N ALA A 659 -5.26 -35.94 -3.90
CA ALA A 659 -4.01 -35.62 -4.61
C ALA A 659 -3.29 -36.85 -5.18
N SER A 660 -3.35 -38.01 -4.52
CA SER A 660 -2.73 -39.26 -4.97
C SER A 660 -3.57 -40.08 -5.95
N HIS A 661 -4.80 -39.65 -6.25
CA HIS A 661 -5.74 -40.38 -7.08
C HIS A 661 -5.74 -39.91 -8.54
N SER A 662 -6.18 -40.80 -9.44
CA SER A 662 -6.66 -40.38 -10.76
C SER A 662 -7.93 -39.56 -10.59
N LEU A 663 -8.00 -38.40 -11.25
CA LEU A 663 -9.09 -37.44 -11.10
C LEU A 663 -9.84 -37.26 -12.42
N GLN A 664 -11.09 -36.85 -12.29
CA GLN A 664 -11.90 -36.32 -13.38
C GLN A 664 -12.51 -34.98 -12.95
N VAL A 665 -12.63 -34.06 -13.90
CA VAL A 665 -13.38 -32.82 -13.73
C VAL A 665 -14.68 -32.96 -14.52
N LEU A 666 -15.81 -32.81 -13.85
CA LEU A 666 -17.13 -32.92 -14.45
C LEU A 666 -17.73 -31.52 -14.63
N ARG A 667 -18.40 -31.28 -15.75
CA ARG A 667 -19.30 -30.13 -16.00
C ARG A 667 -20.71 -30.69 -16.14
N ASN A 668 -21.62 -30.32 -15.25
CA ASN A 668 -22.99 -30.86 -15.22
C ASN A 668 -23.00 -32.40 -15.33
N GLY A 669 -22.15 -33.06 -14.54
CA GLY A 669 -21.97 -34.52 -14.52
C GLY A 669 -21.21 -35.12 -15.72
N LYS A 670 -20.73 -34.34 -16.69
CA LYS A 670 -19.98 -34.82 -17.86
C LYS A 670 -18.50 -34.46 -17.80
N ALA A 671 -17.62 -35.43 -18.03
CA ALA A 671 -16.18 -35.20 -18.00
C ALA A 671 -15.72 -34.13 -19.01
N ILE A 672 -14.86 -33.22 -18.56
CA ILE A 672 -14.22 -32.19 -19.38
C ILE A 672 -12.69 -32.31 -19.33
N LYS A 673 -12.03 -31.64 -20.28
CA LYS A 673 -10.56 -31.57 -20.30
C LYS A 673 -10.06 -30.67 -19.18
N PHE A 674 -8.99 -31.10 -18.53
CA PHE A 674 -8.26 -30.33 -17.53
C PHE A 674 -6.75 -30.62 -17.66
N LYS A 675 -5.94 -29.75 -17.07
CA LYS A 675 -4.49 -29.92 -16.91
C LYS A 675 -4.17 -29.97 -15.43
N ARG A 676 -3.36 -30.94 -15.01
CA ARG A 676 -2.78 -30.94 -13.67
C ARG A 676 -1.51 -30.11 -13.68
N ASP A 677 -1.40 -29.19 -12.72
CA ASP A 677 -0.25 -28.31 -12.52
C ASP A 677 0.15 -28.35 -11.04
N GLY A 678 1.06 -29.29 -10.72
CA GLY A 678 1.41 -29.63 -9.34
C GLY A 678 0.19 -30.04 -8.51
N ARG A 679 -0.16 -29.19 -7.55
CA ARG A 679 -1.31 -29.34 -6.63
C ARG A 679 -2.60 -28.69 -7.13
N PHE A 680 -2.62 -28.15 -8.35
CA PHE A 680 -3.78 -27.50 -8.94
C PHE A 680 -4.33 -28.28 -10.15
N LEU A 681 -5.61 -28.12 -10.41
CA LEU A 681 -6.23 -28.41 -11.71
C LEU A 681 -6.56 -27.09 -12.40
N ALA A 682 -6.12 -26.97 -13.66
CA ALA A 682 -6.49 -25.89 -14.54
C ALA A 682 -7.50 -26.41 -15.58
N PHE A 683 -8.65 -25.76 -15.72
CA PHE A 683 -9.68 -26.15 -16.67
C PHE A 683 -10.51 -24.96 -17.15
N ASN A 684 -11.20 -25.17 -18.27
CA ASN A 684 -12.10 -24.20 -18.87
C ASN A 684 -13.54 -24.70 -18.72
N LEU A 685 -14.41 -23.84 -18.19
CA LEU A 685 -15.82 -24.13 -18.01
C LEU A 685 -16.65 -23.26 -18.94
N SER A 686 -17.36 -23.87 -19.89
CA SER A 686 -18.33 -23.16 -20.72
C SER A 686 -19.59 -22.87 -19.90
N ILE A 687 -20.09 -21.64 -19.99
CA ILE A 687 -21.27 -21.16 -19.27
C ILE A 687 -22.31 -20.82 -20.33
N ASP A 688 -23.41 -21.57 -20.30
CA ASP A 688 -24.51 -21.43 -21.24
C ASP A 688 -25.47 -20.34 -20.75
N LYS A 689 -26.22 -19.74 -21.68
CA LYS A 689 -27.20 -18.71 -21.33
C LYS A 689 -28.36 -19.37 -20.57
N GLU A 690 -28.74 -18.81 -19.43
CA GLU A 690 -29.95 -19.13 -18.63
C GLU A 690 -29.88 -20.30 -17.63
N GLU A 691 -28.75 -21.01 -17.47
CA GLU A 691 -28.64 -22.07 -16.44
C GLU A 691 -27.34 -22.01 -15.62
N ARG A 692 -27.47 -22.31 -14.33
CA ARG A 692 -26.35 -22.52 -13.41
C ARG A 692 -25.50 -23.68 -13.90
N THR A 693 -24.23 -23.41 -14.21
CA THR A 693 -23.26 -24.43 -14.62
C THR A 693 -22.54 -24.96 -13.39
N THR A 694 -22.59 -26.27 -13.18
CA THR A 694 -21.89 -26.94 -12.08
C THR A 694 -20.57 -27.55 -12.55
N PHE A 695 -19.59 -27.60 -11.66
CA PHE A 695 -18.38 -28.37 -11.85
C PHE A 695 -18.02 -29.19 -10.62
N GLU A 696 -17.40 -30.34 -10.82
CA GLU A 696 -17.01 -31.25 -9.76
C GLU A 696 -15.59 -31.77 -10.01
N ILE A 697 -14.79 -31.86 -8.96
CA ILE A 697 -13.49 -32.54 -8.95
C ILE A 697 -13.65 -33.78 -8.10
N VAL A 698 -13.58 -34.95 -8.74
CA VAL A 698 -13.80 -36.26 -8.10
C VAL A 698 -12.75 -37.25 -8.53
N LYS A 699 -12.66 -38.38 -7.82
CA LYS A 699 -11.89 -39.55 -8.25
C LYS A 699 -12.45 -40.10 -9.56
N ALA A 700 -11.58 -40.46 -10.50
CA ALA A 700 -11.97 -41.19 -11.70
C ALA A 700 -12.33 -42.63 -11.35
N GLU A 701 -13.41 -43.14 -11.94
CA GLU A 701 -13.87 -44.53 -11.76
C GLU A 701 -12.93 -45.55 -12.43
#